data_AF-A0A9W7G502-F1
#
_entry.id   AF-A0A9W7G502-F1
#
_cell.length_a   1.000
_cell.length_b   1.000
_cell.length_c   1.000
_cell.angle_alpha   90.00
_cell.angle_beta   90.00
_cell.angle_gamma   90.00
#
_symmetry.space_group_name_H-M   'P 1'
#
loop_
_entity.id
_entity.type
_entity.pdbx_description
1 polymer ?
#
loop_
_entity_poly.entity_id
_entity_poly.type
_entity_poly.pdbx_seq_one_letter_code
_entity_poly.pdbx_strand_id
1 'polypeptide(L)'
;MVSAASKLTLLDDLPVSEEFLGLFAQMGMERLISPRQLFPLSGVSNSFLDIGIWNGVTEPYARQMMGYSLLIQEERKEKDYKAWITCLLDTQAWGSNNATPGFLSKMNPNYIRWGVEPPTRDKYAGAGGQLLAWGLMVQKHPYLRGLPKDIPTGQHELLACLAKIHMWLLWMSTDPLGASALVSFMQVAFAIWEPGREGGISGGPEGGIFTELHASTAQTVLSGLQYCIKSCWAAQKVLMTGLMRGGELVLRGMSEEERTLWDGDLSNSNAKELFVLIAKLRGLQTWSGGKELLEIRENVFYIDSDIISLLDVKELHEVLEDLVMEKARILYDSLGPAMSKFLRGDAQVLVNDGDDLEVATFSLKWLNGEGRVILTQAEALGELLVEMLDKLNKEEAKTWLRHYYSYMAYVDVLGQLGGQIRGTQWRRMLLRSIPGTNALRSLRFFSEATSDDGVACKAVMHTRKIKIGSGSTGIMTNSIALAPTATVNMLLLTFFRAPIIKALQHKLGNQVTSEDFANFVFVGKSGNLSVASATSEFFRITSEVALLVNKHRMDKGLVGPDAMGFHVQAYQVLLQEVWGGSLSKHVLLELFCGMGKTAIPISLAIIKQFQLEIGGDKSKRFPTVMVFPNKLLAAEKYADFKSRNLRVFLIMGGGESNAEIMREANRTLVQDGSVVILAVVDSFIKEDVICHINNWINRGWLRTIFFDEAQELASQYPLRQEAFRKLSYWASTTTFGKKVRWVLMSGSLTPVVKRFVVGFLGYNEQAQKDQWVRICVPQTEEVDGFIPNPNIKYVKEGGKDISKDQSINTVVHRAKANAANGVRHLILTLGKEDGERVERGLMEGPDA
;
A
#
# COMPACT_ATOMS: atom_id res chain seq x y z
N MET A 1 32.42 -20.45 30.74
CA MET A 1 31.95 -19.80 29.50
C MET A 1 32.82 -20.09 28.26
N VAL A 2 33.80 -21.00 28.33
CA VAL A 2 34.59 -21.45 27.15
C VAL A 2 34.09 -22.80 26.57
N SER A 3 33.15 -23.50 27.22
CA SER A 3 32.73 -24.86 26.80
C SER A 3 31.51 -24.92 25.85
N ALA A 4 31.00 -23.78 25.37
CA ALA A 4 29.90 -23.76 24.39
C ALA A 4 30.39 -23.68 22.94
N ALA A 5 31.67 -23.33 22.72
CA ALA A 5 32.28 -23.27 21.39
C ALA A 5 32.78 -24.64 20.86
N SER A 6 32.87 -25.66 21.72
CA SER A 6 33.50 -26.94 21.38
C SER A 6 32.54 -28.03 20.86
N LYS A 7 31.34 -27.68 20.37
CA LYS A 7 30.32 -28.64 19.87
C LYS A 7 29.81 -28.37 18.45
N LEU A 8 30.63 -27.73 17.61
CA LEU A 8 30.36 -27.51 16.18
C LEU A 8 31.45 -28.17 15.30
N THR A 9 31.68 -29.48 15.49
CA THR A 9 32.63 -30.29 14.69
C THR A 9 32.04 -30.76 13.36
N LEU A 10 31.30 -29.91 12.65
CA LEU A 10 30.72 -30.21 11.33
C LEU A 10 30.94 -29.10 10.29
N LEU A 11 31.81 -28.13 10.61
CA LEU A 11 32.14 -26.99 9.74
C LEU A 11 33.62 -26.94 9.33
N ASP A 12 34.41 -27.98 9.63
CA ASP A 12 35.87 -27.98 9.42
C ASP A 12 36.32 -27.92 7.95
N ASP A 13 35.39 -27.96 6.98
CA ASP A 13 35.68 -27.87 5.54
C ASP A 13 35.25 -26.54 4.86
N LEU A 14 34.73 -25.55 5.61
CA LEU A 14 34.46 -24.22 5.07
C LEU A 14 35.43 -23.20 5.69
N PRO A 15 36.23 -22.48 4.90
CA PRO A 15 37.16 -21.46 5.40
C PRO A 15 36.37 -20.21 5.78
N VAL A 16 35.63 -20.27 6.88
CA VAL A 16 35.00 -19.09 7.50
C VAL A 16 35.99 -18.58 8.54
N SER A 17 36.56 -17.40 8.31
CA SER A 17 37.55 -16.83 9.23
C SER A 17 36.96 -16.64 10.63
N GLU A 18 37.78 -16.78 11.68
CA GLU A 18 37.38 -16.48 13.07
C GLU A 18 36.79 -15.08 13.20
N GLU A 19 37.27 -14.14 12.38
CA GLU A 19 36.78 -12.77 12.27
C GLU A 19 35.30 -12.73 11.84
N PHE A 20 34.89 -13.58 10.90
CA PHE A 20 33.51 -13.66 10.42
C PHE A 20 32.57 -14.29 11.45
N LEU A 21 33.04 -15.31 12.19
CA LEU A 21 32.29 -15.89 13.32
C LEU A 21 32.13 -14.89 14.47
N GLY A 22 33.16 -14.10 14.76
CA GLY A 22 33.11 -13.00 15.71
C GLY A 22 32.10 -11.93 15.30
N LEU A 23 32.13 -11.51 14.03
CA LEU A 23 31.19 -10.54 13.47
C LEU A 23 29.74 -11.03 13.55
N PHE A 24 29.50 -12.30 13.19
CA PHE A 24 28.18 -12.91 13.22
C PHE A 24 27.63 -13.05 14.65
N ALA A 25 28.47 -13.46 15.61
CA ALA A 25 28.12 -13.51 17.03
C ALA A 25 27.81 -12.11 17.59
N GLN A 26 28.57 -11.09 17.17
CA GLN A 26 28.34 -9.71 17.56
C GLN A 26 27.01 -9.17 17.01
N MET A 27 26.68 -9.44 15.74
CA MET A 27 25.39 -9.08 15.15
C MET A 27 24.19 -9.71 15.88
N GLY A 28 24.34 -10.93 16.41
CA GLY A 28 23.30 -11.58 17.21
C GLY A 28 23.12 -11.01 18.62
N MET A 29 24.10 -10.23 19.11
CA MET A 29 24.12 -9.62 20.44
C MET A 29 23.75 -8.13 20.42
N GLU A 30 23.77 -7.48 19.26
CA GLU A 30 23.44 -6.07 19.12
C GLU A 30 21.94 -5.81 19.29
N ARG A 31 21.60 -4.90 20.21
CA ARG A 31 20.22 -4.51 20.46
C ARG A 31 19.71 -3.64 19.31
N LEU A 32 18.69 -4.13 18.61
CA LEU A 32 17.92 -3.33 17.66
C LEU A 32 17.18 -2.22 18.39
N ILE A 33 17.30 -1.00 17.88
CA ILE A 33 16.57 0.16 18.38
C ILE A 33 15.23 0.23 17.66
N SER A 34 14.13 0.26 18.42
CA SER A 34 12.85 0.61 17.84
C SER A 34 12.88 2.08 17.39
N PRO A 35 12.28 2.46 16.26
CA PRO A 35 12.41 3.84 15.81
C PRO A 35 11.77 4.87 16.76
N ARG A 36 10.85 4.46 17.65
CA ARG A 36 10.36 5.32 18.76
C ARG A 36 11.44 5.63 19.80
N GLN A 37 12.42 4.76 19.97
CA GLN A 37 13.59 5.01 20.82
C GLN A 37 14.62 5.89 20.11
N LEU A 38 14.65 5.86 18.78
CA LEU A 38 15.48 6.76 17.97
C LEU A 38 14.91 8.18 17.94
N PHE A 39 13.58 8.31 17.81
CA PHE A 39 12.83 9.58 17.75
C PHE A 39 11.84 9.70 18.92
N PRO A 40 12.31 10.00 20.14
CA PRO A 40 11.50 9.94 21.37
C PRO A 40 10.38 11.00 21.44
N LEU A 41 10.52 12.13 20.74
CA LEU A 41 9.54 13.22 20.74
C LEU A 41 8.52 13.16 19.59
N SER A 42 8.63 12.21 18.66
CA SER A 42 7.65 12.05 17.59
C SER A 42 6.42 11.27 18.12
N GLY A 43 5.52 11.97 18.84
CA GLY A 43 4.25 11.41 19.34
C GLY A 43 3.23 11.03 18.24
N VAL A 44 3.59 11.14 16.97
CA VAL A 44 2.76 10.92 15.77
C VAL A 44 3.44 9.88 14.88
N SER A 45 2.68 9.07 14.13
CA SER A 45 3.26 8.10 13.18
C SER A 45 4.22 8.80 12.22
N ASN A 46 5.52 8.49 12.29
CA ASN A 46 6.51 9.05 11.39
C ASN A 46 6.28 8.59 9.96
N SER A 47 6.37 9.53 9.04
CA SER A 47 6.29 9.24 7.61
C SER A 47 7.42 8.32 7.16
N PHE A 48 8.61 8.43 7.76
CA PHE A 48 9.75 7.58 7.41
C PHE A 48 9.75 6.22 8.13
N LEU A 49 9.03 6.13 9.25
CA LEU A 49 8.78 4.87 9.95
C LEU A 49 8.01 3.88 9.08
N ASP A 50 6.91 4.36 8.51
CA ASP A 50 5.98 3.53 7.75
C ASP A 50 6.58 3.00 6.43
N ILE A 51 7.63 3.66 5.92
CA ILE A 51 8.32 3.24 4.69
C ILE A 51 9.50 2.30 4.95
N GLY A 52 9.86 2.08 6.22
CA GLY A 52 10.86 1.11 6.68
C GLY A 52 12.31 1.59 6.63
N ILE A 53 12.58 2.90 6.52
CA ILE A 53 13.97 3.40 6.40
C ILE A 53 14.81 3.09 7.65
N TRP A 54 14.18 3.05 8.82
CA TRP A 54 14.82 2.84 10.12
C TRP A 54 14.98 1.36 10.51
N ASN A 55 14.61 0.44 9.62
CA ASN A 55 14.76 -1.00 9.89
C ASN A 55 16.25 -1.37 9.98
N GLY A 56 16.58 -2.21 10.98
CA GLY A 56 17.95 -2.72 11.16
C GLY A 56 18.91 -1.76 11.89
N VAL A 57 18.45 -0.59 12.35
CA VAL A 57 19.30 0.33 13.13
C VAL A 57 19.58 -0.27 14.52
N THR A 58 20.86 -0.52 14.81
CA THR A 58 21.33 -0.98 16.13
C THR A 58 21.72 0.20 17.02
N GLU A 59 21.77 -0.02 18.33
CA GLU A 59 22.17 1.02 19.28
C GLU A 59 23.60 1.56 19.03
N PRO A 60 24.62 0.73 18.76
CA PRO A 60 25.93 1.23 18.39
C PRO A 60 25.90 2.08 17.11
N TYR A 61 25.14 1.65 16.10
CA TYR A 61 25.03 2.40 14.85
C TYR A 61 24.31 3.75 15.03
N ALA A 62 23.23 3.80 15.81
CA ALA A 62 22.54 5.04 16.13
C ALA A 62 23.44 6.07 16.82
N ARG A 63 24.37 5.62 17.68
CA ARG A 63 25.38 6.51 18.29
C ARG A 63 26.35 7.06 17.25
N GLN A 64 26.75 6.26 16.26
CA GLN A 64 27.59 6.74 15.16
C GLN A 64 26.85 7.72 14.25
N MET A 65 25.57 7.47 13.98
CA MET A 65 24.71 8.35 13.19
C MET A 65 24.64 9.77 13.75
N MET A 66 24.88 9.98 15.06
CA MET A 66 24.91 11.31 15.66
C MET A 66 26.01 12.18 15.04
N GLY A 67 27.25 11.67 15.02
CA GLY A 67 28.38 12.35 14.40
C GLY A 67 28.20 12.51 12.90
N TYR A 68 27.65 11.50 12.23
CA TYR A 68 27.42 11.55 10.79
C TYR A 68 26.32 12.56 10.42
N SER A 69 25.25 12.68 11.22
CA SER A 69 24.18 13.65 11.01
C SER A 69 24.71 15.08 11.12
N LEU A 70 25.56 15.36 12.11
CA LEU A 70 26.21 16.66 12.28
C LEU A 70 27.08 17.03 11.08
N LEU A 71 27.87 16.08 10.56
CA LEU A 71 28.65 16.25 9.33
C LEU A 71 27.75 16.62 8.13
N ILE A 72 26.64 15.91 7.94
CA ILE A 72 25.70 16.21 6.85
C ILE A 72 25.06 17.60 7.02
N GLN A 73 24.78 18.01 8.26
CA GLN A 73 24.26 19.35 8.54
C GLN A 73 25.29 20.45 8.27
N GLU A 74 26.56 20.21 8.57
CA GLU A 74 27.67 21.12 8.27
C GLU A 74 27.81 21.31 6.76
N GLU A 75 27.86 20.22 5.98
CA GLU A 75 27.90 20.29 4.52
C GLU A 75 26.66 20.99 3.92
N ARG A 76 25.47 20.86 4.54
CA ARG A 76 24.28 21.63 4.11
C ARG A 76 24.45 23.14 4.27
N LYS A 77 25.23 23.58 5.27
CA LYS A 77 25.49 24.99 5.57
C LYS A 77 26.68 25.51 4.75
N GLU A 78 27.81 24.83 4.81
CA GLU A 78 29.09 25.27 4.24
C GLU A 78 29.17 24.98 2.73
N LYS A 79 28.59 23.87 2.28
CA LYS A 79 28.54 23.44 0.87
C LYS A 79 29.92 23.20 0.25
N ASP A 80 30.86 22.70 1.04
CA ASP A 80 32.25 22.44 0.63
C ASP A 80 32.32 21.45 -0.54
N TYR A 81 31.58 20.34 -0.45
CA TYR A 81 31.60 19.28 -1.47
C TYR A 81 30.56 19.47 -2.58
N LYS A 82 29.61 20.38 -2.40
CA LYS A 82 28.68 20.79 -3.47
C LYS A 82 29.42 21.27 -4.72
N ALA A 83 30.49 22.05 -4.57
CA ALA A 83 31.25 22.60 -5.70
C ALA A 83 31.86 21.50 -6.58
N TRP A 84 32.37 20.43 -5.96
CA TRP A 84 32.87 19.24 -6.66
C TRP A 84 31.79 18.57 -7.51
N ILE A 85 30.59 18.41 -6.95
CA ILE A 85 29.47 17.80 -7.68
C ILE A 85 28.96 18.72 -8.79
N THR A 86 28.93 20.03 -8.58
CA THR A 86 28.61 20.99 -9.65
C THR A 86 29.61 20.86 -10.80
N CYS A 87 30.91 20.82 -10.51
CA CYS A 87 31.96 20.64 -11.51
C CYS A 87 31.83 19.30 -12.26
N LEU A 88 31.50 18.23 -11.53
CA LEU A 88 31.24 16.92 -12.12
C LEU A 88 30.04 16.95 -13.08
N LEU A 89 28.92 17.53 -12.66
CA LEU A 89 27.70 17.63 -13.47
C LEU A 89 27.92 18.49 -14.73
N ASP A 90 28.68 19.59 -14.61
CA ASP A 90 29.07 20.43 -15.75
C ASP A 90 29.94 19.65 -16.74
N THR A 91 30.91 18.88 -16.24
CA THR A 91 31.77 18.02 -17.08
C THR A 91 30.98 16.91 -17.77
N GLN A 92 29.99 16.33 -17.08
CA GLN A 92 29.12 15.28 -17.61
C GLN A 92 27.99 15.80 -18.49
N ALA A 93 27.75 17.11 -18.54
CA ALA A 93 26.64 17.70 -19.29
C ALA A 93 26.72 17.33 -20.77
N TRP A 94 27.91 17.32 -21.36
CA TRP A 94 28.10 16.90 -22.74
C TRP A 94 27.69 15.43 -22.94
N GLY A 95 28.19 14.51 -22.11
CA GLY A 95 27.83 13.09 -22.19
C GLY A 95 26.33 12.85 -21.98
N SER A 96 25.73 13.56 -21.01
CA SER A 96 24.30 13.48 -20.73
C SER A 96 23.43 13.96 -21.89
N ASN A 97 23.85 15.04 -22.56
CA ASN A 97 23.14 15.61 -23.72
C ASN A 97 23.29 14.77 -25.00
N ASN A 98 24.34 13.94 -25.10
CA ASN A 98 24.62 13.10 -26.27
C ASN A 98 24.17 11.64 -26.12
N ALA A 99 23.66 11.25 -24.95
CA ALA A 99 23.02 9.96 -24.78
C ALA A 99 21.72 9.88 -25.60
N THR A 100 21.42 8.72 -26.17
CA THR A 100 20.28 8.59 -27.09
C THR A 100 18.95 8.79 -26.34
N PRO A 101 17.92 9.41 -26.96
CA PRO A 101 16.62 9.57 -26.33
C PRO A 101 16.02 8.26 -25.81
N GLY A 102 16.24 7.15 -26.52
CA GLY A 102 15.81 5.81 -26.09
C GLY A 102 16.55 5.25 -24.88
N PHE A 103 17.79 5.66 -24.62
CA PHE A 103 18.50 5.32 -23.39
C PHE A 103 18.03 6.20 -22.23
N LEU A 104 17.84 7.49 -22.50
CA LEU A 104 17.33 8.46 -21.52
C LEU A 104 15.90 8.10 -21.04
N SER A 105 15.04 7.57 -21.93
CA SER A 105 13.69 7.11 -21.57
C SER A 105 13.71 5.84 -20.72
N LYS A 106 14.64 4.91 -20.97
CA LYS A 106 14.82 3.70 -20.16
C LYS A 106 15.29 4.00 -18.74
N MET A 107 16.15 5.01 -18.56
CA MET A 107 16.61 5.41 -17.22
C MET A 107 15.51 6.04 -16.35
N ASN A 108 14.37 6.44 -16.94
CA ASN A 108 13.20 6.90 -16.19
C ASN A 108 11.89 6.79 -17.00
N PRO A 109 11.20 5.63 -16.97
CA PRO A 109 10.02 5.41 -17.80
C PRO A 109 8.84 6.34 -17.50
N ASN A 110 8.80 6.97 -16.31
CA ASN A 110 7.62 7.74 -15.87
C ASN A 110 7.77 9.27 -15.96
N TYR A 111 8.97 9.86 -16.07
CA TYR A 111 9.18 11.32 -16.17
C TYR A 111 10.63 11.60 -16.62
N ILE A 112 10.90 12.65 -17.39
CA ILE A 112 11.96 13.66 -17.10
C ILE A 112 12.21 14.55 -18.33
N ARG A 113 12.22 15.85 -18.06
CA ARG A 113 12.96 16.87 -18.83
C ARG A 113 14.41 16.86 -18.34
N TRP A 114 15.36 16.45 -19.18
CA TRP A 114 16.80 16.49 -18.85
C TRP A 114 17.34 17.92 -18.75
N GLY A 115 16.65 18.88 -19.39
CA GLY A 115 16.84 20.30 -19.16
C GLY A 115 16.33 20.68 -17.76
N VAL A 116 17.25 20.73 -16.80
CA VAL A 116 17.00 21.22 -15.45
C VAL A 116 17.48 22.66 -15.36
N GLU A 117 16.62 23.56 -14.91
CA GLU A 117 16.99 24.97 -14.73
C GLU A 117 18.14 25.10 -13.71
N PRO A 118 19.04 26.09 -13.86
CA PRO A 118 20.20 26.27 -12.97
C PRO A 118 19.87 26.24 -11.47
N PRO A 119 18.78 26.86 -10.96
CA PRO A 119 18.43 26.81 -9.54
C PRO A 119 18.09 25.40 -9.05
N THR A 120 17.53 24.55 -9.91
CA THR A 120 17.20 23.17 -9.58
C THR A 120 18.45 22.28 -9.63
N ARG A 121 19.33 22.52 -10.61
CA ARG A 121 20.64 21.86 -10.68
C ARG A 121 21.49 22.16 -9.44
N ASP A 122 21.46 23.40 -8.98
CA ASP A 122 22.17 23.84 -7.77
C ASP A 122 21.67 23.11 -6.50
N LYS A 123 20.34 22.94 -6.37
CA LYS A 123 19.74 22.14 -5.29
C LYS A 123 20.17 20.67 -5.35
N TYR A 124 20.20 20.08 -6.55
CA TYR A 124 20.60 18.69 -6.74
C TYR A 124 22.08 18.46 -6.46
N ALA A 125 22.94 19.40 -6.86
CA ALA A 125 24.35 19.37 -6.51
C ALA A 125 24.55 19.41 -4.99
N GLY A 126 23.70 20.13 -4.24
CA GLY A 126 23.75 20.15 -2.78
C GLY A 126 23.44 18.78 -2.14
N ALA A 127 22.56 17.97 -2.74
CA ALA A 127 22.31 16.61 -2.28
C ALA A 127 23.49 15.67 -2.61
N GLY A 128 24.06 15.80 -3.81
CA GLY A 128 25.27 15.06 -4.18
C GLY A 128 26.48 15.42 -3.30
N GLY A 129 26.62 16.70 -2.92
CA GLY A 129 27.69 17.17 -2.03
C GLY A 129 27.63 16.50 -0.66
N GLN A 130 26.44 16.40 -0.08
CA GLN A 130 26.20 15.64 1.16
C GLN A 130 26.62 14.17 1.02
N LEU A 131 26.27 13.52 -0.09
CA LEU A 131 26.66 12.13 -0.35
C LEU A 131 28.19 12.02 -0.45
N LEU A 132 28.85 12.92 -1.19
CA LEU A 132 30.30 12.94 -1.35
C LEU A 132 31.04 13.15 -0.02
N ALA A 133 30.57 14.09 0.81
CA ALA A 133 31.10 14.32 2.15
C ALA A 133 31.04 13.04 3.00
N TRP A 134 29.91 12.33 2.94
CA TRP A 134 29.74 11.06 3.63
C TRP A 134 30.67 9.96 3.10
N GLY A 135 30.81 9.84 1.77
CA GLY A 135 31.73 8.88 1.14
C GLY A 135 33.19 9.11 1.53
N LEU A 136 33.61 10.37 1.65
CA LEU A 136 34.98 10.76 2.05
C LEU A 136 35.24 10.57 3.53
N MET A 137 34.38 11.16 4.36
CA MET A 137 34.68 11.35 5.78
C MET A 137 34.19 10.18 6.63
N VAL A 138 33.08 9.55 6.23
CA VAL A 138 32.48 8.42 6.96
C VAL A 138 32.93 7.10 6.36
N GLN A 139 32.65 6.85 5.08
CA GLN A 139 32.99 5.57 4.46
C GLN A 139 34.50 5.42 4.20
N LYS A 140 35.21 6.54 3.99
CA LYS A 140 36.62 6.57 3.56
C LYS A 140 36.84 5.66 2.34
N HIS A 141 35.90 5.70 1.39
CA HIS A 141 35.83 4.76 0.29
C HIS A 141 37.12 4.77 -0.55
N PRO A 142 37.68 3.62 -0.97
CA PRO A 142 38.94 3.55 -1.70
C PRO A 142 39.03 4.48 -2.93
N TYR A 143 37.96 4.56 -3.73
CA TYR A 143 37.91 5.46 -4.90
C TYR A 143 38.07 6.93 -4.55
N LEU A 144 37.65 7.34 -3.36
CA LEU A 144 37.68 8.74 -2.92
C LEU A 144 38.96 9.08 -2.15
N ARG A 145 39.86 8.12 -1.92
CA ARG A 145 41.12 8.38 -1.21
C ARG A 145 41.98 9.38 -1.97
N GLY A 146 42.52 10.34 -1.21
CA GLY A 146 43.36 11.40 -1.72
C GLY A 146 42.62 12.43 -2.58
N LEU A 147 41.28 12.52 -2.49
CA LEU A 147 40.57 13.66 -3.06
C LEU A 147 40.94 14.91 -2.24
N PRO A 148 41.47 15.98 -2.86
CA PRO A 148 41.81 17.20 -2.14
C PRO A 148 40.55 17.92 -1.63
N LYS A 149 40.70 18.72 -0.58
CA LYS A 149 39.60 19.55 -0.05
C LYS A 149 39.14 20.54 -1.12
N ASP A 150 40.09 21.26 -1.71
CA ASP A 150 39.85 22.26 -2.74
C ASP A 150 39.94 21.67 -4.15
N ILE A 151 39.18 22.26 -5.08
CA ILE A 151 39.19 21.86 -6.50
C ILE A 151 40.55 22.26 -7.13
N PRO A 152 41.32 21.32 -7.70
CA PRO A 152 42.59 21.62 -8.35
C PRO A 152 42.42 22.58 -9.54
N THR A 153 43.37 23.49 -9.72
CA THR A 153 43.42 24.37 -10.89
C THR A 153 43.97 23.68 -12.14
N GLY A 154 44.76 22.61 -11.97
CA GLY A 154 45.33 21.84 -13.07
C GLY A 154 44.30 20.93 -13.73
N GLN A 155 44.10 21.05 -15.05
CA GLN A 155 43.08 20.31 -15.79
C GLN A 155 43.22 18.79 -15.67
N HIS A 156 44.45 18.25 -15.76
CA HIS A 156 44.68 16.81 -15.65
C HIS A 156 44.36 16.26 -14.25
N GLU A 157 44.75 16.98 -13.21
CA GLU A 157 44.48 16.61 -11.83
C GLU A 157 42.99 16.69 -11.49
N LEU A 158 42.32 17.75 -11.97
CA LEU A 158 40.87 17.91 -11.87
C LEU A 158 40.14 16.74 -12.52
N LEU A 159 40.47 16.40 -13.77
CA LEU A 159 39.83 15.29 -14.48
C LEU A 159 40.05 13.94 -13.77
N ALA A 160 41.24 13.71 -13.23
CA ALA A 160 41.52 12.51 -12.44
C ALA A 160 40.65 12.43 -11.17
N CYS A 161 40.45 13.56 -10.48
CA CYS A 161 39.57 13.64 -9.32
C CYS A 161 38.09 13.44 -9.70
N LEU A 162 37.62 14.06 -10.78
CA LEU A 162 36.25 13.89 -11.26
C LEU A 162 35.98 12.44 -11.71
N ALA A 163 36.95 11.78 -12.34
CA ALA A 163 36.85 10.37 -12.70
C ALA A 163 36.68 9.47 -11.47
N LYS A 164 37.41 9.75 -10.37
CA LYS A 164 37.24 9.03 -9.10
C LYS A 164 35.82 9.18 -8.53
N ILE A 165 35.28 10.40 -8.51
CA ILE A 165 33.92 10.65 -8.02
C ILE A 165 32.89 9.97 -8.93
N HIS A 166 33.08 10.05 -10.25
CA HIS A 166 32.22 9.38 -11.24
C HIS A 166 32.17 7.86 -11.02
N MET A 167 33.33 7.20 -10.93
CA MET A 167 33.41 5.76 -10.73
C MET A 167 32.79 5.32 -9.41
N TRP A 168 32.96 6.12 -8.36
CA TRP A 168 32.31 5.85 -7.07
C TRP A 168 30.79 5.97 -7.15
N LEU A 169 30.24 6.98 -7.83
CA LEU A 169 28.79 7.11 -8.02
C LEU A 169 28.21 6.00 -8.89
N LEU A 170 28.95 5.51 -9.91
CA LEU A 170 28.57 4.32 -10.66
C LEU A 170 28.53 3.10 -9.74
N TRP A 171 29.59 2.86 -8.97
CA TRP A 171 29.67 1.76 -8.00
C TRP A 171 28.48 1.79 -7.02
N MET A 172 28.14 2.96 -6.46
CA MET A 172 26.97 3.13 -5.58
C MET A 172 25.65 2.65 -6.21
N SER A 173 25.54 2.70 -7.54
CA SER A 173 24.32 2.37 -8.29
C SER A 173 24.30 0.98 -8.91
N THR A 174 25.46 0.32 -9.05
CA THR A 174 25.58 -0.99 -9.70
C THR A 174 26.06 -2.09 -8.77
N ASP A 175 26.72 -1.77 -7.65
CA ASP A 175 27.25 -2.76 -6.69
C ASP A 175 26.29 -2.98 -5.51
N PRO A 176 26.08 -4.24 -5.05
CA PRO A 176 25.21 -4.54 -3.90
C PRO A 176 25.63 -3.83 -2.60
N LEU A 177 26.94 -3.67 -2.35
CA LEU A 177 27.47 -2.92 -1.21
C LEU A 177 27.20 -1.42 -1.38
N GLY A 178 27.17 -0.93 -2.61
CA GLY A 178 26.75 0.42 -2.98
C GLY A 178 25.30 0.71 -2.59
N ALA A 179 24.37 -0.22 -2.83
CA ALA A 179 22.98 -0.10 -2.38
C ALA A 179 22.87 0.00 -0.85
N SER A 180 23.57 -0.88 -0.13
CA SER A 180 23.59 -0.86 1.35
C SER A 180 24.15 0.45 1.89
N ALA A 181 25.21 0.96 1.26
CA ALA A 181 25.77 2.27 1.55
C ALA A 181 24.77 3.41 1.31
N LEU A 182 24.00 3.35 0.21
CA LEU A 182 23.01 4.37 -0.10
C LEU A 182 21.88 4.40 0.94
N VAL A 183 21.39 3.24 1.37
CA VAL A 183 20.38 3.14 2.45
C VAL A 183 20.93 3.68 3.77
N SER A 184 22.17 3.33 4.11
CA SER A 184 22.86 3.83 5.31
C SER A 184 23.01 5.36 5.29
N PHE A 185 23.38 5.92 4.14
CA PHE A 185 23.40 7.36 3.93
C PHE A 185 22.01 7.98 4.12
N MET A 186 20.93 7.38 3.60
CA MET A 186 19.56 7.92 3.78
C MET A 186 19.14 7.93 5.24
N GLN A 187 19.48 6.90 6.01
CA GLN A 187 19.23 6.86 7.45
C GLN A 187 19.92 8.05 8.13
N VAL A 188 21.18 8.32 7.81
CA VAL A 188 21.89 9.48 8.37
C VAL A 188 21.30 10.80 7.88
N ALA A 189 21.08 10.95 6.57
CA ALA A 189 20.67 12.20 5.96
C ALA A 189 19.24 12.63 6.34
N PHE A 190 18.37 11.68 6.67
CA PHE A 190 17.00 11.93 7.12
C PHE A 190 16.88 12.08 8.64
N ALA A 191 17.94 11.76 9.39
CA ALA A 191 18.02 12.02 10.82
C ALA A 191 18.75 13.34 11.08
N ILE A 192 18.15 14.22 11.87
CA ILE A 192 18.74 15.50 12.29
C ILE A 192 19.04 15.39 13.78
N TRP A 193 20.32 15.38 14.15
CA TRP A 193 20.70 15.48 15.56
C TRP A 193 20.54 16.92 16.06
N GLU A 194 19.82 17.11 17.16
CA GLU A 194 19.61 18.37 17.84
C GLU A 194 20.24 18.33 19.25
N PRO A 195 21.40 18.98 19.46
CA PRO A 195 22.03 19.06 20.78
C PRO A 195 21.21 19.95 21.74
N GLY A 196 21.28 19.68 23.04
CA GLY A 196 20.65 20.45 24.11
C GLY A 196 19.19 20.11 24.43
N ARG A 197 18.63 19.02 23.89
CA ARG A 197 17.27 18.54 24.20
C ARG A 197 17.31 17.23 25.00
N GLU A 198 16.64 17.18 26.14
CA GLU A 198 16.56 15.96 26.97
C GLU A 198 15.65 14.89 26.33
N GLY A 199 16.06 13.62 26.35
CA GLY A 199 15.25 12.50 25.87
C GLY A 199 15.95 11.44 25.01
N GLY A 200 17.25 11.55 24.75
CA GLY A 200 18.00 10.68 23.84
C GLY A 200 18.25 9.22 24.29
N ILE A 201 18.80 8.43 23.36
CA ILE A 201 19.21 7.02 23.54
C ILE A 201 20.15 6.91 24.76
N SER A 202 19.93 5.91 25.61
CA SER A 202 20.77 5.67 26.79
C SER A 202 22.25 5.56 26.43
N GLY A 203 23.10 6.44 26.99
CA GLY A 203 24.55 6.41 26.78
C GLY A 203 25.09 7.32 25.67
N GLY A 204 24.30 8.27 25.15
CA GLY A 204 24.82 9.38 24.33
C GLY A 204 25.48 10.49 25.17
N PRO A 205 26.45 11.25 24.63
CA PRO A 205 27.00 12.44 25.28
C PRO A 205 25.89 13.47 25.55
N GLU A 206 26.01 14.19 26.67
CA GLU A 206 25.02 15.07 27.31
C GLU A 206 24.02 15.78 26.37
N GLY A 207 22.73 15.45 26.53
CA GLY A 207 21.58 16.21 26.02
C GLY A 207 21.48 16.32 24.49
N GLY A 208 20.66 15.50 23.86
CA GLY A 208 20.18 15.72 22.50
C GLY A 208 19.22 14.64 22.03
N ILE A 209 18.53 14.90 20.92
CA ILE A 209 17.59 13.96 20.30
C ILE A 209 17.77 13.95 18.78
N PHE A 210 17.36 12.86 18.12
CA PHE A 210 17.11 12.91 16.70
C PHE A 210 15.71 13.48 16.41
N THR A 211 15.63 14.36 15.41
CA THR A 211 14.41 14.78 14.73
C THR A 211 14.45 14.32 13.27
N GLU A 212 13.28 14.12 12.66
CA GLU A 212 13.21 13.71 11.26
C GLU A 212 13.30 14.91 10.32
N LEU A 213 13.98 14.71 9.19
CA LEU A 213 13.96 15.65 8.08
C LEU A 213 12.56 15.73 7.48
N HIS A 214 12.08 16.95 7.19
CA HIS A 214 10.76 17.12 6.56
C HIS A 214 10.65 16.38 5.21
N ALA A 215 9.49 15.76 4.93
CA ALA A 215 9.26 14.90 3.78
C ALA A 215 9.57 15.57 2.42
N SER A 216 9.22 16.86 2.26
CA SER A 216 9.53 17.61 1.03
C SER A 216 11.05 17.82 0.83
N THR A 217 11.79 17.99 1.92
CA THR A 217 13.25 18.12 1.86
C THR A 217 13.90 16.78 1.55
N ALA A 218 13.43 15.69 2.16
CA ALA A 218 13.89 14.33 1.84
C ALA A 218 13.64 13.96 0.37
N GLN A 219 12.46 14.30 -0.17
CA GLN A 219 12.15 14.11 -1.59
C GLN A 219 13.10 14.91 -2.50
N THR A 220 13.48 16.12 -2.09
CA THR A 220 14.46 16.94 -2.81
C THR A 220 15.84 16.29 -2.80
N VAL A 221 16.29 15.76 -1.65
CA VAL A 221 17.54 15.01 -1.52
C VAL A 221 17.53 13.80 -2.45
N LEU A 222 16.50 12.95 -2.39
CA LEU A 222 16.39 11.76 -3.24
C LEU A 222 16.38 12.10 -4.73
N SER A 223 15.65 13.15 -5.12
CA SER A 223 15.59 13.60 -6.51
C SER A 223 16.95 14.10 -6.99
N GLY A 224 17.70 14.80 -6.14
CA GLY A 224 19.05 15.27 -6.44
C GLY A 224 20.05 14.14 -6.61
N LEU A 225 20.01 13.12 -5.75
CA LEU A 225 20.87 11.95 -5.86
C LEU A 225 20.56 11.12 -7.10
N GLN A 226 19.27 10.93 -7.38
CA GLN A 226 18.82 10.27 -8.59
C GLN A 226 19.32 11.02 -9.84
N TYR A 227 19.29 12.35 -9.83
CA TYR A 227 19.84 13.16 -10.93
C TYR A 227 21.36 12.95 -11.10
N CYS A 228 22.13 12.99 -10.01
CA CYS A 228 23.58 12.78 -10.05
C CYS A 228 23.97 11.40 -10.62
N ILE A 229 23.30 10.34 -10.17
CA ILE A 229 23.53 8.97 -10.66
C ILE A 229 23.15 8.86 -12.14
N LYS A 230 22.01 9.42 -12.54
CA LYS A 230 21.56 9.44 -13.95
C LYS A 230 22.55 10.16 -14.87
N SER A 231 23.09 11.29 -14.45
CA SER A 231 24.14 11.99 -15.20
C SER A 231 25.40 11.15 -15.37
N CYS A 232 25.80 10.40 -14.33
CA CYS A 232 26.93 9.47 -14.42
C CYS A 232 26.64 8.33 -15.42
N TRP A 233 25.46 7.70 -15.35
CA TRP A 233 25.07 6.64 -16.28
C TRP A 233 25.02 7.13 -17.74
N ALA A 234 24.43 8.31 -17.98
CA ALA A 234 24.35 8.89 -19.31
C ALA A 234 25.73 9.19 -19.89
N ALA A 235 26.62 9.78 -19.09
CA ALA A 235 28.00 10.03 -19.50
C ALA A 235 28.76 8.73 -19.78
N GLN A 236 28.62 7.72 -18.91
CA GLN A 236 29.27 6.42 -19.07
C GLN A 236 28.79 5.69 -20.32
N LYS A 237 27.49 5.77 -20.63
CA LYS A 237 26.92 5.20 -21.87
C LYS A 237 27.56 5.78 -23.12
N VAL A 238 27.76 7.10 -23.16
CA VAL A 238 28.41 7.76 -24.30
C VAL A 238 29.87 7.32 -24.42
N LEU A 239 30.59 7.22 -23.30
CA LEU A 239 31.97 6.74 -23.27
C LEU A 239 32.07 5.30 -23.79
N MET A 240 31.26 4.38 -23.27
CA MET A 240 31.21 2.98 -23.72
C MET A 240 30.85 2.86 -25.20
N THR A 241 29.93 3.71 -25.69
CA THR A 241 29.58 3.75 -27.12
C THR A 241 30.77 4.17 -27.98
N GLY A 242 31.58 5.12 -27.50
CA GLY A 242 32.84 5.53 -28.13
C GLY A 242 33.84 4.37 -28.20
N LEU A 243 34.09 3.68 -27.08
CA LEU A 243 34.98 2.52 -27.02
C LEU A 243 34.52 1.38 -27.93
N MET A 244 33.22 1.12 -27.99
CA MET A 244 32.65 0.12 -28.90
C MET A 244 32.85 0.48 -30.37
N ARG A 245 32.70 1.77 -30.74
CA ARG A 245 32.99 2.23 -32.11
C ARG A 245 34.48 2.13 -32.44
N GLY A 246 35.35 2.32 -31.45
CA GLY A 246 36.80 2.12 -31.57
C GLY A 246 37.24 0.65 -31.57
N GLY A 247 36.35 -0.29 -31.28
CA GLY A 247 36.67 -1.72 -31.18
C GLY A 247 37.36 -2.13 -29.86
N GLU A 248 37.50 -1.21 -28.91
CA GLU A 248 38.15 -1.43 -27.60
C GLU A 248 37.22 -2.15 -26.61
N LEU A 249 35.90 -2.11 -26.85
CA LEU A 249 34.89 -2.79 -26.05
C LEU A 249 33.95 -3.60 -26.95
N VAL A 250 33.69 -4.86 -26.58
CA VAL A 250 32.72 -5.73 -27.27
C VAL A 250 31.65 -6.20 -26.29
N LEU A 251 30.38 -6.28 -26.74
CA LEU A 251 29.24 -6.66 -25.89
C LEU A 251 29.46 -7.97 -25.12
N ARG A 252 30.09 -8.97 -25.76
CA ARG A 252 30.39 -10.27 -25.13
C ARG A 252 31.43 -10.18 -24.02
N GLY A 253 32.30 -9.15 -24.06
CA GLY A 253 33.36 -8.91 -23.09
C GLY A 253 32.95 -8.02 -21.92
N MET A 254 31.73 -7.49 -21.92
CA MET A 254 31.24 -6.66 -20.81
C MET A 254 30.98 -7.50 -19.56
N SER A 255 31.45 -6.98 -18.43
CA SER A 255 31.05 -7.37 -17.07
C SER A 255 29.55 -7.20 -16.84
N GLU A 256 29.03 -7.76 -15.75
CA GLU A 256 27.61 -7.65 -15.40
C GLU A 256 27.23 -6.20 -15.06
N GLU A 257 28.11 -5.47 -14.39
CA GLU A 257 27.94 -4.05 -14.09
C GLU A 257 27.90 -3.22 -15.37
N GLU A 258 28.81 -3.46 -16.31
CA GLU A 258 28.84 -2.79 -17.61
C GLU A 258 27.58 -3.09 -18.44
N ARG A 259 27.07 -4.33 -18.40
CA ARG A 259 25.80 -4.67 -19.07
C ARG A 259 24.62 -3.93 -18.44
N THR A 260 24.57 -3.88 -17.12
CA THR A 260 23.53 -3.16 -16.38
C THR A 260 23.52 -1.68 -16.75
N LEU A 261 24.71 -1.05 -16.82
CA LEU A 261 24.88 0.33 -17.30
C LEU A 261 24.48 0.48 -18.77
N TRP A 262 24.86 -0.48 -19.61
CA TRP A 262 24.59 -0.48 -21.04
C TRP A 262 23.10 -0.55 -21.37
N ASP A 263 22.34 -1.33 -20.59
CA ASP A 263 20.90 -1.53 -20.77
C ASP A 263 20.09 -0.29 -20.39
N GLY A 264 20.59 0.49 -19.43
CA GLY A 264 20.02 1.78 -19.05
C GLY A 264 18.78 1.71 -18.18
N ASP A 265 18.49 0.55 -17.59
CA ASP A 265 17.36 0.38 -16.67
C ASP A 265 17.80 0.58 -15.22
N LEU A 266 17.72 1.83 -14.76
CA LEU A 266 18.07 2.20 -13.39
C LEU A 266 17.18 1.50 -12.34
N SER A 267 15.96 1.08 -12.71
CA SER A 267 15.03 0.40 -11.81
C SER A 267 15.38 -1.08 -11.58
N ASN A 268 16.15 -1.66 -12.50
CA ASN A 268 16.74 -2.99 -12.35
C ASN A 268 18.17 -2.95 -11.76
N SER A 269 18.67 -1.76 -11.40
CA SER A 269 19.97 -1.58 -10.76
C SER A 269 19.88 -1.53 -9.23
N ASN A 270 21.02 -1.40 -8.58
CA ASN A 270 21.10 -1.18 -7.13
C ASN A 270 20.60 0.21 -6.70
N ALA A 271 20.49 1.17 -7.64
CA ALA A 271 19.83 2.46 -7.40
C ALA A 271 18.29 2.40 -7.33
N LYS A 272 17.66 1.23 -7.52
CA LYS A 272 16.20 1.04 -7.41
C LYS A 272 15.63 1.50 -6.08
N GLU A 273 16.40 1.42 -5.00
CA GLU A 273 15.99 1.85 -3.66
C GLU A 273 15.60 3.33 -3.63
N LEU A 274 16.27 4.18 -4.41
CA LEU A 274 15.88 5.59 -4.55
C LEU A 274 14.48 5.74 -5.14
N PHE A 275 14.14 4.93 -6.15
CA PHE A 275 12.82 4.96 -6.78
C PHE A 275 11.75 4.44 -5.84
N VAL A 276 12.03 3.34 -5.12
CA VAL A 276 11.12 2.78 -4.12
C VAL A 276 10.84 3.82 -3.03
N LEU A 277 11.87 4.48 -2.50
CA LEU A 277 11.71 5.51 -1.47
C LEU A 277 10.98 6.75 -1.99
N ILE A 278 11.29 7.22 -3.21
CA ILE A 278 10.55 8.34 -3.84
C ILE A 278 9.08 7.97 -4.04
N ALA A 279 8.78 6.76 -4.52
CA ALA A 279 7.41 6.29 -4.73
C ALA A 279 6.65 6.18 -3.41
N LYS A 280 7.27 5.63 -2.37
CA LYS A 280 6.70 5.56 -1.02
C LYS A 280 6.46 6.95 -0.42
N LEU A 281 7.39 7.88 -0.56
CA LEU A 281 7.22 9.28 -0.11
C LEU A 281 6.16 10.03 -0.89
N ARG A 282 6.06 9.79 -2.19
CA ARG A 282 4.94 10.30 -2.99
C ARG A 282 3.62 9.70 -2.54
N GLY A 283 3.59 8.40 -2.23
CA GLY A 283 2.44 7.71 -1.63
C GLY A 283 1.93 8.37 -0.34
N LEU A 284 2.86 8.86 0.49
CA LEU A 284 2.55 9.61 1.71
C LEU A 284 2.00 11.01 1.40
N GLN A 285 2.45 11.65 0.32
CA GLN A 285 1.92 12.94 -0.14
C GLN A 285 0.58 12.80 -0.89
N THR A 286 0.36 11.72 -1.63
CA THR A 286 -0.86 11.47 -2.42
C THR A 286 -2.06 11.08 -1.57
N TRP A 287 -1.86 10.71 -0.29
CA TRP A 287 -2.96 10.66 0.68
C TRP A 287 -3.60 12.03 0.96
N SER A 288 -3.01 13.12 0.45
CA SER A 288 -3.54 14.49 0.57
C SER A 288 -3.78 15.22 -0.76
N GLY A 289 -3.65 14.55 -1.91
CA GLY A 289 -3.86 15.16 -3.23
C GLY A 289 -4.28 14.15 -4.28
N GLY A 290 -5.50 14.31 -4.81
CA GLY A 290 -6.14 13.36 -5.72
C GLY A 290 -5.32 12.99 -6.96
N LYS A 291 -5.50 11.74 -7.42
CA LYS A 291 -4.87 11.09 -8.58
C LYS A 291 -5.09 11.84 -9.89
N GLU A 292 -4.10 11.87 -10.79
CA GLU A 292 -4.15 12.55 -12.11
C GLU A 292 -5.29 12.02 -12.98
N LEU A 293 -5.97 12.93 -13.69
CA LEU A 293 -7.14 12.63 -14.52
C LEU A 293 -6.79 12.86 -15.98
N LEU A 294 -6.93 11.83 -16.81
CA LEU A 294 -6.77 11.97 -18.27
C LEU A 294 -8.15 11.93 -18.91
N GLU A 295 -8.60 13.03 -19.50
CA GLU A 295 -9.89 13.06 -20.20
C GLU A 295 -9.84 12.17 -21.45
N ILE A 296 -10.69 11.15 -21.50
CA ILE A 296 -10.79 10.22 -22.64
C ILE A 296 -11.78 10.78 -23.66
N ARG A 297 -12.90 11.32 -23.17
CA ARG A 297 -13.97 11.98 -23.93
C ARG A 297 -14.70 12.96 -23.02
N GLU A 298 -15.53 13.82 -23.59
CA GLU A 298 -16.24 14.84 -22.82
C GLU A 298 -16.97 14.22 -21.61
N ASN A 299 -16.60 14.68 -20.42
CA ASN A 299 -17.14 14.22 -19.13
C ASN A 299 -16.81 12.76 -18.74
N VAL A 300 -15.83 12.10 -19.38
CA VAL A 300 -15.34 10.76 -18.99
C VAL A 300 -13.80 10.74 -18.93
N PHE A 301 -13.26 10.27 -17.82
CA PHE A 301 -11.86 10.38 -17.44
C PHE A 301 -11.26 9.04 -17.10
N TYR A 302 -9.97 8.91 -17.33
CA TYR A 302 -9.13 7.85 -16.84
C TYR A 302 -8.46 8.29 -15.53
N ILE A 303 -8.48 7.43 -14.52
CA ILE A 303 -7.75 7.59 -13.26
C ILE A 303 -7.01 6.28 -12.96
N ASP A 304 -5.69 6.28 -13.06
CA ASP A 304 -4.82 5.10 -12.94
C ASP A 304 -5.20 3.93 -13.85
N SER A 305 -6.15 3.06 -13.43
CA SER A 305 -6.67 1.92 -14.19
C SER A 305 -8.17 2.05 -14.49
N ASP A 306 -8.84 3.05 -13.93
CA ASP A 306 -10.29 3.12 -13.84
C ASP A 306 -10.84 4.21 -14.76
N ILE A 307 -12.04 3.99 -15.29
CA ILE A 307 -12.76 4.96 -16.11
C ILE A 307 -13.89 5.56 -15.27
N ILE A 308 -13.91 6.88 -15.13
CA ILE A 308 -14.91 7.63 -14.37
C ILE A 308 -15.70 8.57 -15.28
N SER A 309 -17.02 8.49 -15.22
CA SER A 309 -17.95 9.43 -15.86
C SER A 309 -18.39 10.49 -14.87
N LEU A 310 -18.15 11.77 -15.16
CA LEU A 310 -18.62 12.88 -14.32
C LEU A 310 -20.15 12.98 -14.28
N LEU A 311 -20.85 12.52 -15.31
CA LEU A 311 -22.31 12.44 -15.31
C LEU A 311 -22.78 11.42 -14.27
N ASP A 312 -22.15 10.24 -14.25
CA ASP A 312 -22.49 9.20 -13.29
C ASP A 312 -22.13 9.59 -11.86
N VAL A 313 -20.97 10.22 -11.66
CA VAL A 313 -20.56 10.72 -10.34
C VAL A 313 -21.48 11.85 -9.86
N LYS A 314 -21.95 12.70 -10.77
CA LYS A 314 -22.94 13.75 -10.45
C LYS A 314 -24.27 13.14 -10.02
N GLU A 315 -24.80 12.16 -10.75
CA GLU A 315 -26.07 11.50 -10.38
C GLU A 315 -25.96 10.73 -9.07
N LEU A 316 -24.83 10.05 -8.82
CA LEU A 316 -24.52 9.46 -7.53
C LEU A 316 -24.53 10.50 -6.41
N HIS A 317 -23.89 11.65 -6.65
CA HIS A 317 -23.84 12.73 -5.68
C HIS A 317 -25.22 13.28 -5.37
N GLU A 318 -26.07 13.51 -6.39
CA GLU A 318 -27.45 14.00 -6.21
C GLU A 318 -28.30 13.01 -5.39
N VAL A 319 -28.29 11.72 -5.72
CA VAL A 319 -29.03 10.70 -4.95
C VAL A 319 -28.49 10.59 -3.53
N LEU A 320 -27.17 10.71 -3.35
CA LEU A 320 -26.56 10.67 -2.02
C LEU A 320 -26.90 11.93 -1.19
N GLU A 321 -27.00 13.11 -1.80
CA GLU A 321 -27.49 14.32 -1.13
C GLU A 321 -28.90 14.13 -0.57
N ASP A 322 -29.80 13.53 -1.36
CA ASP A 322 -31.17 13.23 -0.93
C ASP A 322 -31.20 12.28 0.26
N LEU A 323 -30.41 11.19 0.21
CA LEU A 323 -30.32 10.23 1.31
C LEU A 323 -29.74 10.85 2.58
N VAL A 324 -28.70 11.69 2.45
CA VAL A 324 -28.13 12.41 3.59
C VAL A 324 -29.18 13.31 4.25
N MET A 325 -30.00 14.01 3.45
CA MET A 325 -31.08 14.85 3.95
C MET A 325 -32.22 14.04 4.58
N GLU A 326 -32.55 12.88 4.03
CA GLU A 326 -33.51 11.95 4.63
C GLU A 326 -33.02 11.49 6.02
N LYS A 327 -31.76 11.09 6.14
CA LYS A 327 -31.16 10.70 7.43
C LYS A 327 -31.11 11.88 8.41
N ALA A 328 -30.82 13.09 7.95
CA ALA A 328 -30.86 14.29 8.78
C ALA A 328 -32.27 14.56 9.32
N ARG A 329 -33.33 14.39 8.51
CA ARG A 329 -34.72 14.56 8.93
C ARG A 329 -35.12 13.57 10.03
N ILE A 330 -34.72 12.31 9.93
CA ILE A 330 -34.98 11.32 10.99
C ILE A 330 -34.47 11.80 12.36
N LEU A 331 -33.36 12.54 12.38
CA LEU A 331 -32.70 12.97 13.62
C LEU A 331 -33.22 14.30 14.16
N TYR A 332 -33.48 15.25 13.26
CA TYR A 332 -33.64 16.66 13.64
C TYR A 332 -35.02 17.24 13.33
N ASP A 333 -35.86 16.60 12.50
CA ASP A 333 -37.19 17.14 12.12
C ASP A 333 -38.10 17.31 13.36
N SER A 334 -37.91 16.47 14.38
CA SER A 334 -38.62 16.51 15.67
C SER A 334 -38.24 17.66 16.60
N LEU A 335 -37.18 18.43 16.30
CA LEU A 335 -36.79 19.60 17.09
C LEU A 335 -37.75 20.78 16.94
N GLY A 336 -38.67 20.69 15.99
CA GLY A 336 -39.77 21.62 15.85
C GLY A 336 -39.83 22.27 14.45
N PRO A 337 -40.80 23.18 14.25
CA PRO A 337 -41.12 23.73 12.93
C PRO A 337 -39.94 24.41 12.24
N ALA A 338 -39.07 25.10 13.01
CA ALA A 338 -37.89 25.79 12.47
C ALA A 338 -36.90 24.81 11.82
N MET A 339 -36.63 23.68 12.48
CA MET A 339 -35.71 22.67 11.95
C MET A 339 -36.32 21.96 10.74
N SER A 340 -37.62 21.64 10.79
CA SER A 340 -38.30 21.03 9.65
C SER A 340 -38.29 21.92 8.41
N LYS A 341 -38.52 23.22 8.60
CA LYS A 341 -38.44 24.21 7.54
C LYS A 341 -37.02 24.35 6.99
N PHE A 342 -36.01 24.32 7.85
CA PHE A 342 -34.61 24.33 7.42
C PHE A 342 -34.20 23.11 6.60
N LEU A 343 -34.55 21.90 7.04
CA LEU A 343 -34.23 20.65 6.31
C LEU A 343 -35.00 20.48 4.99
N ARG A 344 -36.02 21.31 4.75
CA ARG A 344 -36.79 21.39 3.51
C ARG A 344 -36.38 22.56 2.62
N GLY A 345 -35.50 23.44 3.09
CA GLY A 345 -35.07 24.65 2.37
C GLY A 345 -36.05 25.83 2.46
N ASP A 346 -37.07 25.74 3.32
CA ASP A 346 -38.08 26.79 3.54
C ASP A 346 -37.63 27.85 4.57
N ALA A 347 -36.50 27.64 5.24
CA ALA A 347 -35.92 28.57 6.20
C ALA A 347 -34.63 29.21 5.67
N GLN A 348 -34.50 30.51 5.87
CA GLN A 348 -33.28 31.26 5.65
C GLN A 348 -32.35 31.11 6.86
N VAL A 349 -31.10 30.73 6.62
CA VAL A 349 -30.04 30.76 7.65
C VAL A 349 -29.47 32.17 7.73
N LEU A 350 -29.43 32.72 8.93
CA LEU A 350 -28.73 33.96 9.26
C LEU A 350 -27.54 33.60 10.13
N VAL A 351 -26.32 33.68 9.58
CA VAL A 351 -25.10 33.46 10.35
C VAL A 351 -24.74 34.75 11.07
N ASN A 352 -24.44 34.66 12.36
CA ASN A 352 -23.89 35.75 13.16
C ASN A 352 -22.44 35.41 13.53
N ASP A 353 -21.51 36.02 12.81
CA ASP A 353 -20.06 35.91 12.99
C ASP A 353 -19.43 37.23 13.44
N GLY A 354 -20.17 38.03 14.22
CA GLY A 354 -19.70 39.29 14.78
C GLY A 354 -18.37 39.14 15.53
N ASP A 355 -17.51 40.17 15.43
CA ASP A 355 -16.20 40.20 16.09
C ASP A 355 -16.32 40.15 17.64
N ASP A 356 -17.53 40.33 18.19
CA ASP A 356 -17.89 40.26 19.61
C ASP A 356 -18.23 38.84 20.11
N LEU A 357 -18.31 37.85 19.20
CA LEU A 357 -18.61 36.47 19.53
C LEU A 357 -17.36 35.59 19.55
N GLU A 358 -17.21 34.79 20.61
CA GLU A 358 -16.14 33.79 20.73
C GLU A 358 -16.35 32.61 19.77
N VAL A 359 -17.62 32.28 19.47
CA VAL A 359 -18.03 31.22 18.54
C VAL A 359 -19.15 31.74 17.64
N ALA A 360 -19.03 31.54 16.33
CA ALA A 360 -20.07 31.92 15.37
C ALA A 360 -21.37 31.14 15.66
N THR A 361 -22.50 31.84 15.61
CA THR A 361 -23.83 31.25 15.83
C THR A 361 -24.73 31.46 14.61
N PHE A 362 -25.92 30.88 14.59
CA PHE A 362 -26.88 31.08 13.52
C PHE A 362 -28.32 31.19 14.03
N SER A 363 -29.18 31.80 13.22
CA SER A 363 -30.62 31.81 13.41
C SER A 363 -31.33 31.28 12.16
N LEU A 364 -32.44 30.58 12.37
CA LEU A 364 -33.33 30.15 11.30
C LEU A 364 -34.51 31.11 11.20
N LYS A 365 -34.65 31.75 10.05
CA LYS A 365 -35.75 32.67 9.74
C LYS A 365 -36.70 32.03 8.74
N TRP A 366 -37.98 31.92 9.08
CA TRP A 366 -38.98 31.25 8.23
C TRP A 366 -40.37 31.88 8.40
N LEU A 367 -41.31 31.57 7.49
CA LEU A 367 -42.69 32.03 7.57
C LEU A 367 -43.60 30.96 8.19
N ASN A 368 -44.33 31.30 9.25
CA ASN A 368 -45.33 30.40 9.83
C ASN A 368 -46.58 30.26 8.92
N GLY A 369 -47.52 29.41 9.32
CA GLY A 369 -48.77 29.19 8.57
C GLY A 369 -49.66 30.43 8.41
N GLU A 370 -49.40 31.49 9.17
CA GLU A 370 -50.10 32.78 9.10
C GLU A 370 -49.31 33.83 8.28
N GLY A 371 -48.19 33.46 7.67
CA GLY A 371 -47.31 34.38 6.94
C GLY A 371 -46.47 35.31 7.81
N ARG A 372 -46.37 35.04 9.13
CA ARG A 372 -45.51 35.81 10.05
C ARG A 372 -44.09 35.26 10.03
N VAL A 373 -43.11 36.17 10.05
CA VAL A 373 -41.69 35.84 10.16
C VAL A 373 -41.39 35.37 11.57
N ILE A 374 -40.91 34.13 11.69
CA ILE A 374 -40.40 33.54 12.92
C ILE A 374 -38.89 33.44 12.82
N LEU A 375 -38.21 33.77 13.92
CA LEU A 375 -36.77 33.64 14.07
C LEU A 375 -36.50 32.66 15.23
N THR A 376 -35.71 31.62 14.98
CA THR A 376 -35.32 30.66 16.01
C THR A 376 -33.80 30.62 16.08
N GLN A 377 -33.26 30.91 17.26
CA GLN A 377 -31.81 30.89 17.51
C GLN A 377 -31.29 29.46 17.58
N ALA A 378 -30.04 29.25 17.17
CA ALA A 378 -29.41 27.94 17.22
C ALA A 378 -29.32 27.41 18.66
N GLU A 379 -29.02 28.27 19.64
CA GLU A 379 -28.94 27.89 21.05
C GLU A 379 -30.25 27.27 21.55
N ALA A 380 -31.39 27.87 21.19
CA ALA A 380 -32.71 27.35 21.54
C ALA A 380 -32.98 25.97 20.91
N LEU A 381 -32.51 25.74 19.68
CA LEU A 381 -32.59 24.42 19.04
C LEU A 381 -31.68 23.40 19.74
N GLY A 382 -30.49 23.84 20.18
CA GLY A 382 -29.56 23.02 20.94
C GLY A 382 -30.16 22.58 22.29
N GLU A 383 -30.80 23.50 23.01
CA GLU A 383 -31.51 23.20 24.25
C GLU A 383 -32.67 22.22 24.03
N LEU A 384 -33.47 22.42 22.98
CA LEU A 384 -34.54 21.49 22.60
C LEU A 384 -34.00 20.09 22.27
N LEU A 385 -32.84 20.00 21.62
CA LEU A 385 -32.18 18.74 21.33
C LEU A 385 -31.73 18.05 22.61
N VAL A 386 -31.14 18.80 23.56
CA VAL A 386 -30.77 18.26 24.87
C VAL A 386 -32.01 17.73 25.58
N GLU A 387 -33.09 18.52 25.68
CA GLU A 387 -34.32 18.12 26.34
C GLU A 387 -34.95 16.86 25.71
N MET A 388 -34.95 16.78 24.37
CA MET A 388 -35.47 15.64 23.63
C MET A 388 -34.66 14.38 23.92
N LEU A 389 -33.33 14.46 23.85
CA LEU A 389 -32.44 13.33 24.10
C LEU A 389 -32.44 12.91 25.57
N ASP A 390 -32.58 13.87 26.50
CA ASP A 390 -32.68 13.64 27.95
C ASP A 390 -33.97 12.91 28.35
N LYS A 391 -35.00 12.89 27.50
CA LYS A 391 -36.23 12.11 27.74
C LYS A 391 -36.14 10.66 27.26
N LEU A 392 -35.18 10.32 26.39
CA LEU A 392 -35.03 8.97 25.87
C LEU A 392 -34.60 7.99 26.96
N ASN A 393 -35.16 6.78 26.97
CA ASN A 393 -34.60 5.69 27.75
C ASN A 393 -33.32 5.14 27.10
N LYS A 394 -32.62 4.21 27.77
CA LYS A 394 -31.33 3.69 27.29
C LYS A 394 -31.41 3.01 25.92
N GLU A 395 -32.49 2.29 25.62
CA GLU A 395 -32.64 1.59 24.34
C GLU A 395 -33.06 2.53 23.20
N GLU A 396 -33.89 3.54 23.52
CA GLU A 396 -34.23 4.62 22.60
C GLU A 396 -32.99 5.47 22.25
N ALA A 397 -32.18 5.81 23.25
CA ALA A 397 -30.93 6.54 23.06
C ALA A 397 -29.94 5.77 22.17
N LYS A 398 -29.80 4.45 22.37
CA LYS A 398 -29.00 3.59 21.48
C LYS A 398 -29.54 3.57 20.05
N THR A 399 -30.87 3.53 19.89
CA THR A 399 -31.50 3.53 18.57
C THR A 399 -31.27 4.85 17.85
N TRP A 400 -31.45 5.98 18.55
CA TRP A 400 -31.13 7.31 18.04
C TRP A 400 -29.67 7.42 17.60
N LEU A 401 -28.73 6.91 18.42
CA LEU A 401 -27.30 6.88 18.09
C LEU A 401 -26.99 6.05 16.84
N ARG A 402 -27.68 4.93 16.60
CA ARG A 402 -27.51 4.17 15.35
C ARG A 402 -27.97 4.98 14.14
N HIS A 403 -29.06 5.74 14.25
CA HIS A 403 -29.49 6.64 13.18
C HIS A 403 -28.48 7.77 12.96
N TYR A 404 -27.92 8.33 14.03
CA TYR A 404 -26.87 9.35 13.96
C TYR A 404 -25.61 8.80 13.29
N TYR A 405 -25.18 7.59 13.64
CA TYR A 405 -24.07 6.89 12.98
C TYR A 405 -24.34 6.67 11.48
N SER A 406 -25.53 6.20 11.13
CA SER A 406 -25.92 6.05 9.73
C SER A 406 -25.88 7.38 8.99
N TYR A 407 -26.37 8.47 9.57
CA TYR A 407 -26.29 9.80 8.97
C TYR A 407 -24.83 10.20 8.71
N MET A 408 -23.96 10.05 9.71
CA MET A 408 -22.53 10.37 9.61
C MET A 408 -21.82 9.60 8.49
N ALA A 409 -22.12 8.31 8.33
CA ALA A 409 -21.52 7.49 7.27
C ALA A 409 -21.89 8.00 5.86
N TYR A 410 -23.15 8.41 5.63
CA TYR A 410 -23.56 8.95 4.33
C TYR A 410 -22.96 10.33 4.07
N VAL A 411 -22.86 11.18 5.11
CA VAL A 411 -22.19 12.49 5.02
C VAL A 411 -20.71 12.35 4.68
N ASP A 412 -20.01 11.37 5.24
CA ASP A 412 -18.61 11.09 4.91
C ASP A 412 -18.45 10.68 3.45
N VAL A 413 -19.26 9.73 2.97
CA VAL A 413 -19.24 9.32 1.54
C VAL A 413 -19.57 10.51 0.63
N LEU A 414 -20.53 11.37 1.01
CA LEU A 414 -20.90 12.56 0.27
C LEU A 414 -19.73 13.54 0.18
N GLY A 415 -19.05 13.79 1.31
CA GLY A 415 -17.86 14.64 1.37
C GLY A 415 -16.71 14.09 0.52
N GLN A 416 -16.47 12.78 0.56
CA GLN A 416 -15.43 12.12 -0.23
C GLN A 416 -15.72 12.21 -1.74
N LEU A 417 -16.96 11.93 -2.18
CA LEU A 417 -17.36 12.05 -3.59
C LEU A 417 -17.34 13.51 -4.06
N GLY A 418 -17.87 14.44 -3.25
CA GLY A 418 -17.84 15.88 -3.54
C GLY A 418 -16.40 16.42 -3.67
N GLY A 419 -15.49 15.96 -2.81
CA GLY A 419 -14.06 16.28 -2.90
C GLY A 419 -13.43 15.81 -4.21
N GLN A 420 -13.77 14.62 -4.70
CA GLN A 420 -13.31 14.10 -5.99
C GLN A 420 -13.86 14.91 -7.18
N ILE A 421 -15.17 15.24 -7.17
CA ILE A 421 -15.80 16.07 -8.21
C ILE A 421 -15.15 17.44 -8.27
N ARG A 422 -14.99 18.12 -7.12
CA ARG A 422 -14.40 19.46 -7.06
C ARG A 422 -12.93 19.44 -7.45
N GLY A 423 -12.17 18.46 -6.97
CA GLY A 423 -10.79 18.22 -7.40
C GLY A 423 -10.65 17.98 -8.90
N THR A 424 -11.67 17.40 -9.54
CA THR A 424 -11.74 17.21 -10.99
C THR A 424 -12.09 18.50 -11.74
N GLN A 425 -13.12 19.23 -11.31
CA GLN A 425 -13.54 20.50 -11.90
C GLN A 425 -12.40 21.53 -11.87
N TRP A 426 -11.64 21.59 -10.78
CA TRP A 426 -10.50 22.49 -10.63
C TRP A 426 -9.35 22.17 -11.58
N ARG A 427 -9.12 20.89 -11.88
CA ARG A 427 -8.09 20.46 -12.83
C ARG A 427 -8.45 20.79 -14.28
N ARG A 428 -9.73 21.00 -14.60
CA ARG A 428 -10.23 21.47 -15.90
C ARG A 428 -10.21 22.99 -16.08
N MET A 429 -10.00 23.81 -15.04
CA MET A 429 -9.91 25.27 -15.21
C MET A 429 -8.60 25.65 -15.92
N LEU A 430 -8.68 25.87 -17.23
CA LEU A 430 -7.58 26.41 -18.05
C LEU A 430 -7.16 27.79 -17.52
N LEU A 431 -5.86 27.96 -17.29
CA LEU A 431 -5.18 29.17 -16.77
C LEU A 431 -5.23 30.41 -17.69
N ARG A 432 -6.14 30.48 -18.67
CA ARG A 432 -6.17 31.56 -19.66
C ARG A 432 -7.59 31.90 -20.10
N SER A 433 -8.14 33.01 -19.61
CA SER A 433 -9.06 33.86 -20.40
C SER A 433 -9.46 35.21 -19.78
N ILE A 434 -8.85 35.70 -18.68
CA ILE A 434 -9.09 37.09 -18.25
C ILE A 434 -7.76 37.84 -18.13
N PRO A 435 -7.35 38.61 -19.16
CA PRO A 435 -6.29 39.59 -19.03
C PRO A 435 -6.66 40.59 -17.91
N GLY A 436 -5.77 40.80 -16.95
CA GLY A 436 -5.93 41.81 -15.92
C GLY A 436 -6.45 41.34 -14.55
N THR A 437 -6.72 40.04 -14.35
CA THR A 437 -6.96 39.51 -13.01
C THR A 437 -5.79 38.67 -12.52
N ASN A 438 -5.04 39.22 -11.56
CA ASN A 438 -4.17 38.42 -10.69
C ASN A 438 -5.06 37.53 -9.80
N ALA A 439 -5.61 36.46 -10.36
CA ALA A 439 -6.23 35.41 -9.57
C ALA A 439 -5.11 34.61 -8.90
N LEU A 440 -4.66 35.12 -7.75
CA LEU A 440 -3.77 34.41 -6.84
C LEU A 440 -4.44 33.08 -6.46
N ARG A 441 -3.80 31.97 -6.84
CA ARG A 441 -4.08 30.65 -6.26
C ARG A 441 -3.86 30.75 -4.75
N SER A 442 -4.92 30.64 -3.95
CA SER A 442 -4.79 30.10 -2.61
C SER A 442 -6.09 29.43 -2.16
N LEU A 443 -6.12 28.11 -2.23
CA LEU A 443 -6.67 27.32 -1.14
C LEU A 443 -5.49 26.54 -0.58
N ARG A 444 -4.89 27.07 0.48
CA ARG A 444 -4.08 26.24 1.38
C ARG A 444 -5.10 25.35 2.11
N PHE A 445 -5.02 24.05 1.90
CA PHE A 445 -5.66 23.10 2.80
C PHE A 445 -4.86 23.15 4.10
N PHE A 446 -5.42 23.80 5.12
CA PHE A 446 -4.91 23.74 6.48
C PHE A 446 -5.61 22.58 7.20
N SER A 447 -4.84 21.68 7.78
CA SER A 447 -5.30 20.48 8.49
C SER A 447 -5.60 20.72 9.98
N GLU A 448 -5.77 21.97 10.41
CA GLU A 448 -5.66 22.35 11.82
C GLU A 448 -6.95 22.96 12.39
N ALA A 449 -8.11 22.42 12.03
CA ALA A 449 -9.33 22.67 12.79
C ALA A 449 -9.63 21.43 13.63
N THR A 450 -9.11 21.43 14.86
CA THR A 450 -9.49 20.48 15.91
C THR A 450 -10.85 20.92 16.46
N SER A 451 -11.86 20.05 16.37
CA SER A 451 -12.99 20.15 17.31
C SER A 451 -12.49 19.83 18.72
N ASP A 452 -13.13 20.38 19.75
CA ASP A 452 -12.70 20.20 21.15
C ASP A 452 -12.65 18.73 21.59
N ASP A 453 -13.30 17.83 20.85
CA ASP A 453 -13.28 16.38 21.08
C ASP A 453 -12.32 15.58 20.16
N GLY A 454 -11.65 16.23 19.20
CA GLY A 454 -10.71 15.59 18.27
C GLY A 454 -11.38 14.78 17.14
N VAL A 455 -12.67 14.98 16.92
CA VAL A 455 -13.49 14.16 16.02
C VAL A 455 -14.27 15.01 15.03
N ALA A 456 -13.96 14.94 13.75
CA ALA A 456 -14.77 15.61 12.74
C ALA A 456 -14.72 14.94 11.36
N CYS A 457 -15.79 15.11 10.57
CA CYS A 457 -15.79 14.74 9.17
C CYS A 457 -14.81 15.65 8.39
N LYS A 458 -13.60 15.14 8.17
CA LYS A 458 -12.47 15.86 7.55
C LYS A 458 -12.83 16.44 6.19
N ALA A 459 -13.69 15.77 5.42
CA ALA A 459 -14.10 16.20 4.08
C ALA A 459 -14.97 17.46 4.08
N VAL A 460 -15.75 17.70 5.14
CA VAL A 460 -16.70 18.82 5.25
C VAL A 460 -16.09 20.04 5.96
N MET A 461 -15.10 19.84 6.85
CA MET A 461 -14.47 20.90 7.65
C MET A 461 -13.40 21.77 6.94
N HIS A 462 -13.14 21.57 5.65
CA HIS A 462 -12.05 22.26 4.94
C HIS A 462 -12.34 23.72 4.54
N THR A 463 -13.36 24.37 5.09
CA THR A 463 -13.71 25.78 4.80
C THR A 463 -13.53 26.67 6.03
N ARG A 464 -12.29 26.97 6.41
CA ARG A 464 -11.99 28.07 7.34
C ARG A 464 -11.59 29.33 6.57
N LYS A 465 -12.24 30.45 6.87
CA LYS A 465 -11.89 31.78 6.35
C LYS A 465 -10.72 32.32 7.17
N ILE A 466 -9.59 32.66 6.53
CA ILE A 466 -8.49 33.40 7.17
C ILE A 466 -8.52 34.83 6.64
N LYS A 467 -8.65 35.82 7.53
CA LYS A 467 -8.51 37.25 7.23
C LYS A 467 -7.01 37.58 7.28
N ILE A 468 -6.40 37.96 6.16
CA ILE A 468 -5.03 38.49 6.12
C ILE A 468 -5.09 39.95 5.64
N GLY A 469 -4.73 40.89 6.54
CA GLY A 469 -4.40 42.28 6.21
C GLY A 469 -5.42 43.34 6.62
N SER A 470 -4.95 44.34 7.38
CA SER A 470 -5.60 45.64 7.60
C SER A 470 -5.40 46.51 6.36
N GLY A 471 -6.39 46.60 5.47
CA GLY A 471 -6.29 47.40 4.26
C GLY A 471 -7.62 47.55 3.55
N SER A 472 -8.10 48.79 3.50
CA SER A 472 -9.36 49.24 2.93
C SER A 472 -9.43 49.06 1.41
N THR A 473 -9.79 47.87 0.94
CA THR A 473 -10.51 47.66 -0.34
C THR A 473 -11.15 46.28 -0.29
N GLY A 474 -12.41 46.25 0.14
CA GLY A 474 -13.23 45.06 0.10
C GLY A 474 -13.48 44.62 -1.34
N ILE A 475 -13.14 43.37 -1.63
CA ILE A 475 -13.94 42.52 -2.52
C ILE A 475 -14.27 41.26 -1.71
N MET A 476 -15.34 41.36 -0.92
CA MET A 476 -16.14 40.19 -0.57
C MET A 476 -16.97 39.84 -1.79
N THR A 477 -16.54 38.82 -2.54
CA THR A 477 -17.38 37.94 -3.37
C THR A 477 -16.46 36.99 -4.11
N ASN A 478 -16.16 35.84 -3.51
CA ASN A 478 -15.85 34.58 -4.20
C ASN A 478 -15.86 33.45 -3.16
N SER A 479 -16.86 33.46 -2.27
CA SER A 479 -17.30 32.23 -1.63
C SER A 479 -17.83 31.36 -2.75
N ILE A 480 -17.04 30.36 -3.15
CA ILE A 480 -17.52 29.27 -4.01
C ILE A 480 -18.80 28.76 -3.34
N ALA A 481 -19.94 28.90 -4.03
CA ALA A 481 -21.22 28.45 -3.51
C ALA A 481 -21.08 26.96 -3.14
N LEU A 482 -21.02 26.67 -1.84
CA LEU A 482 -21.23 25.32 -1.33
C LEU A 482 -22.65 24.94 -1.72
N ALA A 483 -22.85 23.69 -2.13
CA ALA A 483 -24.20 23.19 -2.35
C ALA A 483 -25.03 23.45 -1.06
N PRO A 484 -26.31 23.85 -1.15
CA PRO A 484 -27.15 24.11 0.02
C PRO A 484 -27.10 22.96 1.04
N THR A 485 -27.09 21.71 0.56
CA THR A 485 -26.94 20.48 1.34
C THR A 485 -25.65 20.44 2.16
N ALA A 486 -24.52 20.84 1.58
CA ALA A 486 -23.24 20.88 2.27
C ALA A 486 -23.23 21.93 3.40
N THR A 487 -23.89 23.07 3.19
CA THR A 487 -24.04 24.11 4.21
C THR A 487 -24.93 23.63 5.36
N VAL A 488 -26.04 22.95 5.04
CA VAL A 488 -26.93 22.35 6.04
C VAL A 488 -26.17 21.34 6.89
N ASN A 489 -25.45 20.41 6.26
CA ASN A 489 -24.68 19.39 6.98
C ASN A 489 -23.58 20.02 7.84
N MET A 490 -22.85 21.04 7.35
CA MET A 490 -21.87 21.76 8.17
C MET A 490 -22.49 22.31 9.45
N LEU A 491 -23.64 22.97 9.36
CA LEU A 491 -24.33 23.54 10.52
C LEU A 491 -24.79 22.45 11.50
N LEU A 492 -25.35 21.34 10.98
CA LEU A 492 -25.79 20.22 11.81
C LEU A 492 -24.63 19.56 12.57
N LEU A 493 -23.50 19.36 11.89
CA LEU A 493 -22.31 18.70 12.43
C LEU A 493 -21.55 19.55 13.44
N THR A 494 -21.51 20.86 13.23
CA THR A 494 -20.75 21.78 14.08
C THR A 494 -21.54 22.20 15.31
N PHE A 495 -22.83 22.51 15.15
CA PHE A 495 -23.61 23.13 16.22
C PHE A 495 -24.26 22.13 17.17
N PHE A 496 -24.86 21.04 16.66
CA PHE A 496 -25.64 20.11 17.50
C PHE A 496 -24.80 19.08 18.24
N ARG A 497 -23.49 19.02 17.95
CA ARG A 497 -22.59 18.01 18.51
C ARG A 497 -22.43 18.12 20.02
N ALA A 498 -22.13 19.32 20.54
CA ALA A 498 -22.02 19.54 21.99
C ALA A 498 -23.34 19.24 22.73
N PRO A 499 -24.52 19.69 22.24
CA PRO A 499 -25.82 19.26 22.76
C PRO A 499 -26.03 17.74 22.83
N ILE A 500 -25.67 17.00 21.77
CA ILE A 500 -25.82 15.53 21.74
C ILE A 500 -24.97 14.87 22.82
N ILE A 501 -23.69 15.29 22.94
CA ILE A 501 -22.78 14.76 23.96
C ILE A 501 -23.34 15.05 25.35
N LYS A 502 -23.71 16.30 25.61
CA LYS A 502 -24.25 16.75 26.91
C LYS A 502 -25.43 15.90 27.36
N ALA A 503 -26.38 15.62 26.47
CA ALA A 503 -27.60 14.88 26.81
C ALA A 503 -27.37 13.36 27.00
N LEU A 504 -26.52 12.76 26.17
CA LEU A 504 -26.35 11.31 26.17
C LEU A 504 -25.30 10.82 27.18
N GLN A 505 -24.44 11.72 27.69
CA GLN A 505 -23.32 11.38 28.56
C GLN A 505 -23.71 10.66 29.86
N HIS A 506 -24.88 10.97 30.43
CA HIS A 506 -25.33 10.39 31.69
C HIS A 506 -26.21 9.14 31.54
N LYS A 507 -26.70 8.84 30.33
CA LYS A 507 -27.71 7.78 30.11
C LYS A 507 -27.14 6.40 29.75
N LEU A 508 -25.94 6.35 29.18
CA LEU A 508 -25.39 5.10 28.66
C LEU A 508 -24.65 4.26 29.72
N GLY A 509 -24.29 4.87 30.85
CA GLY A 509 -23.68 4.23 32.02
C GLY A 509 -22.14 4.27 31.99
N ASN A 510 -21.55 4.78 33.08
CA ASN A 510 -20.20 5.36 33.18
C ASN A 510 -20.01 6.57 32.26
N GLN A 511 -19.21 7.55 32.70
CA GLN A 511 -18.92 8.77 31.95
C GLN A 511 -18.73 8.39 30.49
N VAL A 512 -19.65 8.80 29.60
CA VAL A 512 -19.33 8.76 28.19
C VAL A 512 -18.23 9.78 28.03
N THR A 513 -17.00 9.31 28.15
CA THR A 513 -15.81 10.08 27.80
C THR A 513 -15.92 10.36 26.30
N SER A 514 -15.24 11.40 25.81
CA SER A 514 -15.11 11.59 24.35
C SER A 514 -14.61 10.32 23.66
N GLU A 515 -13.87 9.46 24.38
CA GLU A 515 -13.41 8.14 23.97
C GLU A 515 -14.53 7.09 23.88
N ASP A 516 -15.50 7.06 24.81
CA ASP A 516 -16.66 6.15 24.74
C ASP A 516 -17.69 6.59 23.70
N PHE A 517 -17.92 7.90 23.54
CA PHE A 517 -18.68 8.43 22.41
C PHE A 517 -17.96 8.11 21.09
N ALA A 518 -16.63 8.21 21.09
CA ALA A 518 -15.75 7.73 20.03
C ALA A 518 -15.65 6.20 19.94
N ASN A 519 -16.28 5.41 20.82
CA ASN A 519 -16.44 3.95 20.68
C ASN A 519 -17.85 3.58 20.18
N PHE A 520 -18.84 4.47 20.29
CA PHE A 520 -20.20 4.25 19.75
C PHE A 520 -20.44 4.97 18.40
N VAL A 521 -19.68 6.04 18.12
CA VAL A 521 -19.69 6.84 16.87
C VAL A 521 -18.39 6.67 16.05
N PHE A 522 -17.36 6.03 16.65
CA PHE A 522 -16.04 5.61 16.12
C PHE A 522 -15.07 6.65 15.54
N VAL A 523 -13.87 6.70 16.13
CA VAL A 523 -12.76 7.58 15.74
C VAL A 523 -11.43 6.82 15.72
N GLY A 524 -10.84 6.63 14.54
CA GLY A 524 -9.39 6.46 14.45
C GLY A 524 -8.69 7.77 14.84
N LYS A 525 -7.41 7.75 15.24
CA LYS A 525 -6.59 8.84 15.83
C LYS A 525 -6.70 10.28 15.24
N SER A 526 -7.44 10.49 14.16
CA SER A 526 -7.65 11.75 13.45
C SER A 526 -9.12 12.10 13.18
N GLY A 527 -10.10 11.57 13.93
CA GLY A 527 -11.51 11.94 13.74
C GLY A 527 -12.27 11.18 12.63
N ASN A 528 -11.61 10.26 11.92
CA ASN A 528 -12.21 9.52 10.80
C ASN A 528 -12.83 8.20 11.27
N LEU A 529 -13.80 7.68 10.50
CA LEU A 529 -14.08 6.24 10.46
C LEU A 529 -12.73 5.50 10.34
N SER A 530 -12.53 4.44 11.13
CA SER A 530 -11.30 3.64 11.02
C SER A 530 -11.06 3.28 9.54
N VAL A 531 -9.83 3.39 9.04
CA VAL A 531 -9.52 3.21 7.60
C VAL A 531 -10.12 1.90 7.05
N ALA A 532 -10.21 0.85 7.88
CA ALA A 532 -10.85 -0.41 7.55
C ALA A 532 -12.40 -0.33 7.44
N SER A 533 -13.08 0.36 8.36
CA SER A 533 -14.55 0.53 8.31
C SER A 533 -14.98 1.59 7.29
N ALA A 534 -14.14 2.59 7.03
CA ALA A 534 -14.36 3.62 6.02
C ALA A 534 -14.46 2.99 4.62
N THR A 535 -13.58 2.05 4.27
CA THR A 535 -13.68 1.33 2.98
C THR A 535 -14.94 0.47 2.88
N SER A 536 -15.31 -0.30 3.91
CA SER A 536 -16.48 -1.19 3.84
C SER A 536 -17.81 -0.42 3.79
N GLU A 537 -17.96 0.64 4.60
CA GLU A 537 -19.17 1.49 4.57
C GLU A 537 -19.22 2.34 3.31
N PHE A 538 -18.08 2.84 2.83
CA PHE A 538 -18.02 3.56 1.55
C PHE A 538 -18.51 2.68 0.40
N PHE A 539 -18.01 1.44 0.27
CA PHE A 539 -18.48 0.52 -0.77
C PHE A 539 -19.95 0.14 -0.61
N ARG A 540 -20.42 -0.09 0.63
CA ARG A 540 -21.82 -0.42 0.89
C ARG A 540 -22.76 0.72 0.48
N ILE A 541 -22.48 1.94 0.95
CA ILE A 541 -23.30 3.13 0.68
C ILE A 541 -23.25 3.49 -0.81
N THR A 542 -22.07 3.53 -1.42
CA THR A 542 -21.96 3.84 -2.87
C THR A 542 -22.68 2.80 -3.73
N SER A 543 -22.65 1.51 -3.33
CA SER A 543 -23.41 0.45 -4.00
C SER A 543 -24.93 0.61 -3.83
N GLU A 544 -25.39 1.01 -2.64
CA GLU A 544 -26.81 1.33 -2.38
C GLU A 544 -27.30 2.51 -3.23
N VAL A 545 -26.52 3.60 -3.27
CA VAL A 545 -26.81 4.79 -4.08
C VAL A 545 -26.84 4.42 -5.57
N ALA A 546 -25.91 3.57 -6.03
CA ALA A 546 -25.87 3.10 -7.41
C ALA A 546 -27.15 2.32 -7.82
N LEU A 547 -27.67 1.48 -6.93
CA LEU A 547 -28.93 0.78 -7.17
C LEU A 547 -30.12 1.75 -7.29
N LEU A 548 -30.13 2.82 -6.49
CA LEU A 548 -31.16 3.86 -6.56
C LEU A 548 -31.04 4.70 -7.83
N VAL A 549 -29.83 5.05 -8.26
CA VAL A 549 -29.59 5.70 -9.56
C VAL A 549 -30.13 4.84 -10.70
N ASN A 550 -29.89 3.53 -10.67
CA ASN A 550 -30.45 2.61 -11.67
C ASN A 550 -31.94 2.60 -11.70
N LYS A 551 -32.56 2.51 -10.52
CA LYS A 551 -34.01 2.57 -10.39
C LYS A 551 -34.56 3.88 -10.98
N HIS A 552 -33.97 5.02 -10.64
CA HIS A 552 -34.36 6.32 -11.21
C HIS A 552 -34.20 6.39 -12.73
N ARG A 553 -33.15 5.79 -13.28
CA ARG A 553 -32.92 5.72 -14.73
C ARG A 553 -33.95 4.82 -15.43
N MET A 554 -34.29 3.68 -14.83
CA MET A 554 -35.35 2.78 -15.32
C MET A 554 -36.72 3.47 -15.26
N ASP A 555 -37.06 4.12 -14.16
CA ASP A 555 -38.33 4.84 -13.97
C ASP A 555 -38.50 5.99 -14.99
N LYS A 556 -37.40 6.60 -15.43
CA LYS A 556 -37.38 7.64 -16.47
C LYS A 556 -37.32 7.10 -17.90
N GLY A 557 -37.28 5.78 -18.09
CA GLY A 557 -37.12 5.14 -19.40
C GLY A 557 -35.76 5.41 -20.07
N LEU A 558 -34.76 5.86 -19.30
CA LEU A 558 -33.41 6.17 -19.81
C LEU A 558 -32.55 4.91 -19.98
N VAL A 559 -32.95 3.81 -19.35
CA VAL A 559 -32.28 2.51 -19.38
C VAL A 559 -33.38 1.46 -19.58
N GLY A 560 -33.28 0.65 -20.64
CA GLY A 560 -34.23 -0.43 -20.91
C GLY A 560 -34.16 -1.53 -19.83
N PRO A 561 -35.19 -2.41 -19.71
CA PRO A 561 -35.21 -3.49 -18.74
C PRO A 561 -34.00 -4.45 -18.85
N ASP A 562 -33.38 -4.49 -20.03
CA ASP A 562 -32.23 -5.36 -20.35
C ASP A 562 -30.87 -4.63 -20.33
N ALA A 563 -30.84 -3.32 -20.06
CA ALA A 563 -29.60 -2.55 -20.07
C ALA A 563 -28.85 -2.64 -18.73
N MET A 564 -27.53 -2.85 -18.79
CA MET A 564 -26.69 -2.97 -17.58
C MET A 564 -26.77 -1.67 -16.76
N GLY A 565 -27.33 -1.76 -15.56
CA GLY A 565 -27.35 -0.65 -14.62
C GLY A 565 -25.95 -0.15 -14.25
N PHE A 566 -25.87 1.09 -13.78
CA PHE A 566 -24.75 1.65 -13.04
C PHE A 566 -24.38 0.75 -11.85
N HIS A 567 -23.18 0.16 -11.86
CA HIS A 567 -22.70 -0.72 -10.80
C HIS A 567 -21.41 -0.20 -10.19
N VAL A 568 -21.42 0.01 -8.87
CA VAL A 568 -20.17 0.09 -8.10
C VAL A 568 -19.64 -1.34 -8.02
N GLN A 569 -18.42 -1.55 -8.53
CA GLN A 569 -17.88 -2.89 -8.72
C GLN A 569 -17.59 -3.56 -7.37
N ALA A 570 -18.47 -4.47 -6.96
CA ALA A 570 -18.09 -5.61 -6.13
C ALA A 570 -17.81 -6.79 -7.07
N TYR A 571 -16.53 -7.14 -7.23
CA TYR A 571 -16.12 -8.25 -8.08
C TYR A 571 -16.60 -9.58 -7.50
N GLN A 572 -17.47 -10.28 -8.23
CA GLN A 572 -17.73 -11.69 -7.96
C GLN A 572 -16.67 -12.51 -8.68
N VAL A 573 -15.81 -13.19 -7.91
CA VAL A 573 -14.61 -13.81 -8.47
C VAL A 573 -14.87 -15.19 -9.06
N LEU A 574 -14.78 -15.31 -10.40
CA LEU A 574 -14.58 -16.59 -11.07
C LEU A 574 -13.08 -16.87 -11.06
N LEU A 575 -12.60 -17.36 -9.94
CA LEU A 575 -11.47 -18.27 -10.05
C LEU A 575 -11.99 -19.44 -10.90
N GLN A 576 -11.62 -19.46 -12.19
CA GLN A 576 -11.08 -20.72 -12.68
C GLN A 576 -9.96 -21.03 -11.71
N GLU A 577 -10.31 -21.80 -10.69
CA GLU A 577 -9.53 -22.96 -10.35
C GLU A 577 -8.51 -23.20 -11.49
N VAL A 578 -7.24 -22.86 -11.28
CA VAL A 578 -6.09 -23.35 -12.07
C VAL A 578 -5.98 -24.88 -11.86
N TRP A 579 -7.13 -25.54 -11.84
CA TRP A 579 -7.43 -26.88 -11.40
C TRP A 579 -8.07 -27.48 -12.63
N GLY A 580 -7.43 -28.49 -13.18
CA GLY A 580 -7.94 -29.19 -14.36
C GLY A 580 -9.29 -29.81 -14.11
N GLY A 581 -10.35 -29.05 -14.43
CA GLY A 581 -11.73 -29.51 -14.39
C GLY A 581 -12.12 -30.21 -13.09
N SER A 582 -13.19 -30.98 -13.17
CA SER A 582 -13.83 -31.74 -12.09
C SER A 582 -12.95 -32.83 -11.41
N LEU A 583 -11.64 -32.86 -11.63
CA LEU A 583 -10.75 -33.92 -11.16
C LEU A 583 -9.88 -33.46 -9.98
N SER A 584 -9.95 -34.24 -8.90
CA SER A 584 -9.32 -34.12 -7.59
C SER A 584 -7.77 -34.19 -7.55
N LYS A 585 -7.06 -33.91 -8.66
CA LYS A 585 -5.61 -34.16 -8.78
C LYS A 585 -4.75 -33.20 -7.93
N HIS A 586 -3.66 -33.72 -7.40
CA HIS A 586 -2.58 -32.97 -6.74
C HIS A 586 -1.79 -32.13 -7.75
N VAL A 587 -1.04 -31.12 -7.30
CA VAL A 587 -0.35 -30.15 -8.15
C VAL A 587 1.11 -30.03 -7.78
N LEU A 588 1.98 -30.05 -8.79
CA LEU A 588 3.38 -29.68 -8.72
C LEU A 588 3.56 -28.35 -9.45
N LEU A 589 3.86 -27.28 -8.72
CA LEU A 589 4.06 -25.94 -9.24
C LEU A 589 5.56 -25.59 -9.20
N GLU A 590 6.20 -25.64 -10.35
CA GLU A 590 7.64 -25.44 -10.55
C GLU A 590 7.90 -24.13 -11.29
N LEU A 591 7.98 -23.02 -10.55
CA LEU A 591 8.24 -21.69 -11.12
C LEU A 591 9.53 -21.12 -10.53
N PHE A 592 10.32 -20.41 -11.33
CA PHE A 592 11.53 -19.76 -10.84
C PHE A 592 11.27 -18.86 -9.63
N CYS A 593 12.29 -18.65 -8.80
CA CYS A 593 12.24 -17.68 -7.72
C CYS A 593 11.88 -16.30 -8.29
N GLY A 594 11.01 -15.56 -7.59
CA GLY A 594 10.49 -14.27 -8.06
C GLY A 594 9.27 -14.34 -8.98
N MET A 595 8.90 -15.51 -9.54
CA MET A 595 7.71 -15.64 -10.42
C MET A 595 6.37 -15.74 -9.66
N GLY A 596 6.33 -15.36 -8.39
CA GLY A 596 5.07 -15.24 -7.64
C GLY A 596 4.38 -16.54 -7.26
N LYS A 597 5.10 -17.65 -7.01
CA LYS A 597 4.51 -18.93 -6.52
C LYS A 597 3.54 -18.72 -5.35
N THR A 598 4.00 -17.96 -4.34
CA THR A 598 3.24 -17.64 -3.13
C THR A 598 2.02 -16.74 -3.39
N ALA A 599 1.95 -16.06 -4.54
CA ALA A 599 0.78 -15.26 -4.89
C ALA A 599 -0.48 -16.11 -5.03
N ILE A 600 -0.36 -17.40 -5.38
CA ILE A 600 -1.51 -18.32 -5.50
C ILE A 600 -2.24 -18.51 -4.17
N PRO A 601 -1.60 -19.02 -3.10
CA PRO A 601 -2.27 -19.17 -1.80
C PRO A 601 -2.69 -17.83 -1.18
N ILE A 602 -1.92 -16.75 -1.39
CA ILE A 602 -2.30 -15.39 -0.94
C ILE A 602 -3.60 -14.94 -1.60
N SER A 603 -3.67 -15.02 -2.93
CA SER A 603 -4.83 -14.56 -3.69
C SER A 603 -6.06 -15.36 -3.30
N LEU A 604 -5.92 -16.69 -3.13
CA LEU A 604 -7.01 -17.54 -2.65
C LEU A 604 -7.53 -17.08 -1.27
N ALA A 605 -6.64 -16.81 -0.32
CA ALA A 605 -7.02 -16.35 1.01
C ALA A 605 -7.73 -14.99 0.98
N ILE A 606 -7.20 -14.02 0.22
CA ILE A 606 -7.79 -12.68 0.05
C ILE A 606 -9.19 -12.81 -0.54
N ILE A 607 -9.35 -13.57 -1.62
CA ILE A 607 -10.62 -13.72 -2.31
C ILE A 607 -11.66 -14.37 -1.39
N LYS A 608 -11.30 -15.39 -0.62
CA LYS A 608 -12.23 -16.05 0.31
C LYS A 608 -12.62 -15.16 1.47
N GLN A 609 -11.69 -14.38 2.00
CA GLN A 609 -12.00 -13.37 3.01
C GLN A 609 -12.95 -12.30 2.45
N PHE A 610 -12.63 -11.76 1.28
CA PHE A 610 -13.46 -10.76 0.60
C PHE A 610 -14.88 -11.28 0.31
N GLN A 611 -15.01 -12.51 -0.19
CA GLN A 611 -16.32 -13.15 -0.45
C GLN A 611 -17.22 -13.17 0.79
N LEU A 612 -16.65 -13.36 1.98
CA LEU A 612 -17.40 -13.34 3.24
C LEU A 612 -17.74 -11.92 3.70
N GLU A 613 -16.83 -10.97 3.48
CA GLU A 613 -17.01 -9.56 3.85
C GLU A 613 -18.13 -8.89 3.04
N ILE A 614 -18.27 -9.21 1.75
CA ILE A 614 -19.32 -8.66 0.88
C ILE A 614 -20.69 -9.37 1.02
N GLY A 615 -20.90 -10.13 2.09
CA GLY A 615 -22.18 -10.78 2.37
C GLY A 615 -22.34 -12.18 1.78
N GLY A 616 -21.25 -12.85 1.40
CA GLY A 616 -21.28 -14.27 1.05
C GLY A 616 -21.79 -15.13 2.20
N ASP A 617 -22.16 -16.37 1.88
CA ASP A 617 -22.72 -17.33 2.83
C ASP A 617 -21.80 -17.52 4.05
N LYS A 618 -22.18 -16.88 5.16
CA LYS A 618 -21.48 -16.93 6.45
C LYS A 618 -21.52 -18.31 7.11
N SER A 619 -22.14 -19.32 6.52
CA SER A 619 -22.02 -20.73 6.93
C SER A 619 -20.79 -21.43 6.32
N LYS A 620 -20.22 -20.87 5.24
CA LYS A 620 -19.01 -21.42 4.61
C LYS A 620 -17.76 -21.01 5.37
N ARG A 621 -16.76 -21.90 5.36
CA ARG A 621 -15.48 -21.72 6.07
C ARG A 621 -14.34 -22.02 5.12
N PHE A 622 -13.35 -21.13 5.09
CA PHE A 622 -12.23 -21.18 4.15
C PHE A 622 -10.88 -21.08 4.87
N PRO A 623 -10.41 -22.15 5.52
CA PRO A 623 -9.04 -22.23 5.97
C PRO A 623 -8.07 -22.38 4.78
N THR A 624 -7.01 -21.58 4.77
CA THR A 624 -5.86 -21.76 3.87
C THR A 624 -4.67 -22.25 4.69
N VAL A 625 -4.11 -23.41 4.35
CA VAL A 625 -3.00 -24.02 5.11
C VAL A 625 -1.77 -24.14 4.24
N MET A 626 -0.67 -23.56 4.70
CA MET A 626 0.61 -23.54 4.00
C MET A 626 1.71 -24.03 4.93
N VAL A 627 2.47 -25.01 4.45
CA VAL A 627 3.51 -25.72 5.19
C VAL A 627 4.88 -25.38 4.63
N PHE A 628 5.82 -25.09 5.52
CA PHE A 628 7.17 -24.65 5.21
C PHE A 628 8.23 -25.61 5.76
N PRO A 629 9.38 -25.76 5.08
CA PRO A 629 10.47 -26.62 5.52
C PRO A 629 11.19 -26.06 6.77
N ASN A 630 11.22 -24.73 6.95
CA ASN A 630 11.94 -24.09 8.06
C ASN A 630 11.21 -22.85 8.61
N LYS A 631 11.63 -22.40 9.81
CA LYS A 631 11.02 -21.28 10.54
C LYS A 631 11.24 -19.92 9.87
N LEU A 632 12.39 -19.71 9.23
CA LEU A 632 12.74 -18.44 8.60
C LEU A 632 11.78 -18.11 7.47
N LEU A 633 11.54 -19.07 6.56
CA LEU A 633 10.60 -18.91 5.45
C LEU A 633 9.17 -18.69 5.95
N ALA A 634 8.75 -19.42 6.98
CA ALA A 634 7.42 -19.26 7.58
C ALA A 634 7.25 -17.86 8.19
N ALA A 635 8.28 -17.32 8.87
CA ALA A 635 8.25 -15.99 9.46
C ALA A 635 8.24 -14.87 8.41
N GLU A 636 9.02 -15.02 7.33
CA GLU A 636 9.00 -14.09 6.19
C GLU A 636 7.61 -14.04 5.55
N LYS A 637 7.01 -15.20 5.26
CA LYS A 637 5.65 -15.24 4.69
C LYS A 637 4.58 -14.78 5.66
N TYR A 638 4.76 -14.96 6.97
CA TYR A 638 3.84 -14.40 7.95
C TYR A 638 3.75 -12.88 7.85
N ALA A 639 4.88 -12.18 7.75
CA ALA A 639 4.89 -10.73 7.57
C ALA A 639 4.20 -10.32 6.26
N ASP A 640 4.43 -11.08 5.18
CA ASP A 640 3.84 -10.82 3.86
C ASP A 640 2.31 -11.05 3.84
N PHE A 641 1.80 -12.13 4.42
CA PHE A 641 0.36 -12.36 4.47
C PHE A 641 -0.32 -11.37 5.43
N LYS A 642 0.30 -11.04 6.56
CA LYS A 642 -0.24 -10.10 7.55
C LYS A 642 -0.33 -8.67 7.01
N SER A 643 0.65 -8.23 6.21
CA SER A 643 0.62 -6.90 5.59
C SER A 643 -0.54 -6.71 4.59
N ARG A 644 -1.16 -7.82 4.15
CA ARG A 644 -2.35 -7.85 3.28
C ARG A 644 -3.67 -7.97 4.06
N ASN A 645 -3.64 -7.71 5.37
CA ASN A 645 -4.80 -7.77 6.25
C ASN A 645 -5.49 -9.15 6.30
N LEU A 646 -4.73 -10.22 6.06
CA LEU A 646 -5.21 -11.59 6.23
C LEU A 646 -5.16 -11.98 7.70
N ARG A 647 -6.10 -12.86 8.11
CA ARG A 647 -6.13 -13.43 9.47
C ARG A 647 -5.16 -14.61 9.57
N VAL A 648 -3.88 -14.29 9.77
CA VAL A 648 -2.77 -15.27 9.72
C VAL A 648 -2.38 -15.76 11.11
N PHE A 649 -2.22 -17.07 11.24
CA PHE A 649 -1.68 -17.74 12.43
C PHE A 649 -0.42 -18.50 12.06
N LEU A 650 0.66 -18.27 12.81
CA LEU A 650 1.99 -18.83 12.56
C LEU A 650 2.32 -19.90 13.60
N ILE A 651 2.70 -21.10 13.14
CA ILE A 651 2.99 -22.26 13.97
C ILE A 651 4.42 -22.76 13.70
N MET A 652 5.37 -22.33 14.53
CA MET A 652 6.81 -22.58 14.33
C MET A 652 7.43 -23.59 15.31
N GLY A 653 6.71 -24.03 16.33
CA GLY A 653 7.15 -25.09 17.24
C GLY A 653 8.20 -24.64 18.25
N GLY A 654 8.04 -25.03 19.52
CA GLY A 654 8.98 -24.69 20.61
C GLY A 654 8.36 -24.42 21.98
N GLY A 655 7.02 -24.51 22.15
CA GLY A 655 6.37 -24.36 23.46
C GLY A 655 4.93 -24.89 23.49
N GLU A 656 4.26 -24.72 24.64
CA GLU A 656 2.86 -25.11 24.93
C GLU A 656 1.81 -24.31 24.10
N SER A 657 2.23 -23.35 23.29
CA SER A 657 1.35 -22.38 22.60
C SER A 657 0.64 -22.91 21.33
N ASN A 658 1.04 -24.05 20.75
CA ASN A 658 0.45 -24.51 19.48
C ASN A 658 -1.05 -24.83 19.59
N ALA A 659 -1.48 -25.45 20.69
CA ALA A 659 -2.88 -25.77 20.94
C ALA A 659 -3.73 -24.51 21.12
N GLU A 660 -3.18 -23.48 21.76
CA GLU A 660 -3.85 -22.20 21.97
C GLU A 660 -3.99 -21.42 20.65
N ILE A 661 -2.91 -21.37 19.85
CA ILE A 661 -2.92 -20.76 18.53
C ILE A 661 -3.98 -21.43 17.64
N MET A 662 -4.07 -22.76 17.65
CA MET A 662 -5.07 -23.47 16.86
C MET A 662 -6.49 -23.31 17.39
N ARG A 663 -6.68 -23.20 18.71
CA ARG A 663 -7.97 -22.87 19.32
C ARG A 663 -8.43 -21.49 18.88
N GLU A 664 -7.55 -20.50 18.90
CA GLU A 664 -7.86 -19.14 18.44
C GLU A 664 -8.10 -19.10 16.94
N ALA A 665 -7.26 -19.76 16.13
CA ALA A 665 -7.48 -19.87 14.70
C ALA A 665 -8.83 -20.54 14.37
N ASN A 666 -9.22 -21.56 15.11
CA ASN A 666 -10.52 -22.19 14.93
C ASN A 666 -11.67 -21.26 15.38
N ARG A 667 -11.50 -20.49 16.45
CA ARG A 667 -12.48 -19.46 16.87
C ARG A 667 -12.66 -18.39 15.79
N THR A 668 -11.57 -17.82 15.30
CA THR A 668 -11.56 -16.84 14.21
C THR A 668 -12.18 -17.43 12.93
N LEU A 669 -11.86 -18.67 12.59
CA LEU A 669 -12.49 -19.33 11.45
C LEU A 669 -14.00 -19.45 11.66
N VAL A 670 -14.45 -19.87 12.84
CA VAL A 670 -15.88 -20.00 13.16
C VAL A 670 -16.61 -18.65 13.16
N GLN A 671 -15.99 -17.60 13.69
CA GLN A 671 -16.58 -16.26 13.79
C GLN A 671 -16.58 -15.52 12.46
N ASP A 672 -15.42 -15.51 11.79
CA ASP A 672 -15.16 -14.61 10.67
C ASP A 672 -15.02 -15.31 9.32
N GLY A 673 -15.09 -16.64 9.31
CA GLY A 673 -15.24 -17.47 8.12
C GLY A 673 -13.97 -17.78 7.33
N SER A 674 -12.86 -17.08 7.55
CA SER A 674 -11.59 -17.29 6.84
C SER A 674 -10.38 -17.12 7.76
N VAL A 675 -9.40 -18.02 7.63
CA VAL A 675 -8.10 -17.95 8.32
C VAL A 675 -6.98 -18.49 7.43
N VAL A 676 -5.75 -18.04 7.68
CA VAL A 676 -4.54 -18.58 7.08
C VAL A 676 -3.66 -19.20 8.16
N ILE A 677 -3.28 -20.47 7.99
CA ILE A 677 -2.31 -21.16 8.83
C ILE A 677 -0.99 -21.27 8.07
N LEU A 678 0.07 -20.72 8.65
CA LEU A 678 1.44 -20.92 8.21
C LEU A 678 2.14 -21.80 9.23
N ALA A 679 2.56 -23.00 8.84
CA ALA A 679 3.16 -23.96 9.76
C ALA A 679 4.51 -24.49 9.25
N VAL A 680 5.46 -24.69 10.15
CA VAL A 680 6.65 -25.49 9.83
C VAL A 680 6.30 -26.97 9.93
N VAL A 681 6.90 -27.83 9.10
CA VAL A 681 6.60 -29.29 9.05
C VAL A 681 6.51 -29.93 10.44
N ASP A 682 7.50 -29.67 11.32
CA ASP A 682 7.54 -30.24 12.69
C ASP A 682 6.36 -29.83 13.56
N SER A 683 5.84 -28.63 13.29
CA SER A 683 4.71 -28.06 14.03
C SER A 683 3.37 -28.52 13.47
N PHE A 684 3.31 -28.66 12.15
CA PHE A 684 2.14 -29.14 11.44
C PHE A 684 1.75 -30.56 11.89
N ILE A 685 2.73 -31.43 12.12
CA ILE A 685 2.51 -32.83 12.54
C ILE A 685 2.25 -33.04 14.04
N LYS A 686 2.20 -31.97 14.84
CA LYS A 686 1.80 -32.11 16.24
C LYS A 686 0.32 -32.49 16.35
N GLU A 687 0.00 -33.34 17.32
CA GLU A 687 -1.33 -33.92 17.48
C GLU A 687 -2.44 -32.86 17.59
N ASP A 688 -2.22 -31.80 18.37
CA ASP A 688 -3.19 -30.70 18.52
C ASP A 688 -3.48 -30.00 17.18
N VAL A 689 -2.45 -29.78 16.36
CA VAL A 689 -2.60 -29.14 15.05
C VAL A 689 -3.33 -30.08 14.09
N ILE A 690 -2.87 -31.33 13.99
CA ILE A 690 -3.50 -32.35 13.14
C ILE A 690 -4.96 -32.60 13.53
N CYS A 691 -5.32 -32.57 14.81
CA CYS A 691 -6.70 -32.74 15.26
C CYS A 691 -7.63 -31.67 14.67
N HIS A 692 -7.24 -30.40 14.75
CA HIS A 692 -8.01 -29.30 14.14
C HIS A 692 -8.06 -29.40 12.61
N ILE A 693 -6.94 -29.73 11.97
CA ILE A 693 -6.86 -29.92 10.52
C ILE A 693 -7.79 -31.05 10.06
N ASN A 694 -7.77 -32.21 10.74
CA ASN A 694 -8.65 -33.34 10.46
C ASN A 694 -10.14 -32.95 10.61
N ASN A 695 -10.47 -32.15 11.61
CA ASN A 695 -11.82 -31.63 11.81
C ASN A 695 -12.26 -30.74 10.65
N TRP A 696 -11.38 -29.85 10.16
CA TRP A 696 -11.69 -29.00 9.00
C TRP A 696 -11.84 -29.81 7.71
N ILE A 697 -11.04 -30.85 7.52
CA ILE A 697 -11.14 -31.77 6.37
C ILE A 697 -12.48 -32.54 6.43
N ASN A 698 -12.85 -33.06 7.61
CA ASN A 698 -14.10 -33.81 7.79
C ASN A 698 -15.34 -32.97 7.52
N ARG A 699 -15.31 -31.69 7.89
CA ARG A 699 -16.38 -30.73 7.61
C ARG A 699 -16.38 -30.25 6.16
N GLY A 700 -15.40 -30.67 5.35
CA GLY A 700 -15.24 -30.24 3.97
C GLY A 700 -14.77 -28.79 3.82
N TRP A 701 -14.33 -28.15 4.90
CA TRP A 701 -13.84 -26.77 4.95
C TRP A 701 -12.44 -26.67 4.37
N LEU A 702 -11.55 -27.62 4.71
CA LEU A 702 -10.20 -27.70 4.16
C LEU A 702 -10.12 -28.81 3.11
N ARG A 703 -9.74 -28.45 1.88
CA ARG A 703 -9.55 -29.39 0.77
C ARG A 703 -8.16 -29.36 0.17
N THR A 704 -7.36 -28.35 0.48
CA THR A 704 -6.05 -28.13 -0.16
C THR A 704 -5.02 -27.72 0.88
N ILE A 705 -3.83 -28.32 0.81
CA ILE A 705 -2.66 -27.90 1.59
C ILE A 705 -1.52 -27.56 0.64
N PHE A 706 -0.89 -26.42 0.88
CA PHE A 706 0.22 -25.90 0.10
C PHE A 706 1.54 -26.21 0.81
N PHE A 707 2.54 -26.65 0.06
CA PHE A 707 3.94 -26.72 0.50
C PHE A 707 4.75 -25.71 -0.29
N ASP A 708 5.40 -24.79 0.42
CA ASP A 708 6.34 -23.85 -0.21
C ASP A 708 7.77 -24.39 -0.10
N GLU A 709 8.59 -24.03 -1.09
CA GLU A 709 9.95 -24.54 -1.25
C GLU A 709 10.05 -26.06 -1.07
N ALA A 710 9.19 -26.81 -1.75
CA ALA A 710 9.05 -28.26 -1.61
C ALA A 710 10.36 -29.04 -1.86
N GLN A 711 11.30 -28.49 -2.62
CA GLN A 711 12.62 -29.09 -2.83
C GLN A 711 13.45 -29.18 -1.53
N GLU A 712 13.26 -28.24 -0.60
CA GLU A 712 13.95 -28.23 0.69
C GLU A 712 13.46 -29.35 1.61
N LEU A 713 12.32 -29.98 1.31
CA LEU A 713 11.89 -31.15 2.08
C LEU A 713 12.90 -32.31 1.96
N ALA A 714 13.57 -32.44 0.81
CA ALA A 714 14.62 -33.44 0.62
C ALA A 714 15.89 -33.09 1.41
N SER A 715 16.28 -31.80 1.46
CA SER A 715 17.45 -31.34 2.23
C SER A 715 17.23 -31.46 3.74
N GLN A 716 15.99 -31.23 4.21
CA GLN A 716 15.63 -31.27 5.62
C GLN A 716 15.30 -32.68 6.13
N TYR A 717 15.01 -33.64 5.26
CA TYR A 717 14.61 -34.99 5.66
C TYR A 717 15.62 -35.67 6.60
N PRO A 718 16.94 -35.68 6.32
CA PRO A 718 17.93 -36.33 7.20
C PRO A 718 17.94 -35.74 8.61
N LEU A 719 17.65 -34.44 8.74
CA LEU A 719 17.68 -33.71 10.01
C LEU A 719 16.41 -33.88 10.85
N ARG A 720 15.29 -34.28 10.22
CA ARG A 720 13.95 -34.25 10.85
C ARG A 720 13.12 -35.50 10.56
N GLN A 721 13.79 -36.65 10.44
CA GLN A 721 13.20 -37.91 9.98
C GLN A 721 11.87 -38.26 10.65
N GLU A 722 11.71 -38.01 11.95
CA GLU A 722 10.48 -38.36 12.67
C GLU A 722 9.28 -37.48 12.28
N ALA A 723 9.46 -36.18 12.13
CA ALA A 723 8.40 -35.27 11.69
C ALA A 723 7.97 -35.62 10.25
N PHE A 724 8.95 -35.88 9.39
CA PHE A 724 8.70 -36.35 8.04
C PHE A 724 7.98 -37.71 8.03
N ARG A 725 8.44 -38.70 8.81
CA ARG A 725 7.77 -40.02 8.90
C ARG A 725 6.31 -39.89 9.34
N LYS A 726 6.01 -39.03 10.32
CA LYS A 726 4.66 -38.73 10.78
C LYS A 726 3.80 -38.06 9.70
N LEU A 727 4.35 -37.07 8.99
CA LEU A 727 3.65 -36.43 7.88
C LEU A 727 3.38 -37.42 6.74
N SER A 728 4.35 -38.25 6.37
CA SER A 728 4.21 -39.30 5.37
C SER A 728 3.12 -40.30 5.75
N TYR A 729 3.14 -40.78 7.00
CA TYR A 729 2.11 -41.66 7.53
C TYR A 729 0.73 -40.99 7.47
N TRP A 730 0.61 -39.74 7.95
CA TRP A 730 -0.65 -39.00 7.92
C TRP A 730 -1.17 -38.81 6.49
N ALA A 731 -0.31 -38.40 5.56
CA ALA A 731 -0.67 -38.16 4.16
C ALA A 731 -1.11 -39.44 3.44
N SER A 732 -0.38 -40.54 3.64
CA SER A 732 -0.49 -41.75 2.83
C SER A 732 -1.44 -42.81 3.40
N THR A 733 -1.57 -42.89 4.73
CA THR A 733 -2.30 -43.98 5.39
C THR A 733 -3.63 -43.54 5.97
N THR A 734 -3.75 -42.27 6.40
CA THR A 734 -5.00 -41.80 7.03
C THR A 734 -6.05 -41.46 5.98
N THR A 735 -7.32 -41.61 6.36
CA THR A 735 -8.45 -41.20 5.52
C THR A 735 -8.51 -39.69 5.31
N PHE A 736 -7.85 -38.89 6.14
CA PHE A 736 -7.81 -37.43 6.02
C PHE A 736 -6.77 -36.97 5.00
N GLY A 737 -5.55 -37.49 5.07
CA GLY A 737 -4.48 -37.16 4.11
C GLY A 737 -4.88 -37.41 2.65
N LYS A 738 -5.63 -38.51 2.41
CA LYS A 738 -6.16 -38.86 1.09
C LYS A 738 -7.32 -37.97 0.59
N LYS A 739 -8.00 -37.25 1.49
CA LYS A 739 -9.08 -36.31 1.13
C LYS A 739 -8.55 -34.92 0.77
N VAL A 740 -7.28 -34.65 1.04
CA VAL A 740 -6.65 -33.36 0.79
C VAL A 740 -5.92 -33.39 -0.53
N ARG A 741 -6.08 -32.32 -1.29
CA ARG A 741 -5.25 -32.00 -2.45
C ARG A 741 -3.94 -31.37 -1.98
N TRP A 742 -2.84 -31.87 -2.53
CA TRP A 742 -1.50 -31.40 -2.22
C TRP A 742 -1.04 -30.47 -3.34
N VAL A 743 -0.52 -29.29 -2.98
CA VAL A 743 0.09 -28.35 -3.92
C VAL A 743 1.54 -28.14 -3.49
N LEU A 744 2.46 -28.75 -4.23
CA LEU A 744 3.89 -28.66 -3.98
C LEU A 744 4.48 -27.55 -4.84
N MET A 745 4.94 -26.47 -4.22
CA MET A 745 5.51 -25.30 -4.90
C MET A 745 7.03 -25.29 -4.75
N SER A 746 7.76 -25.05 -5.84
CA SER A 746 9.21 -25.10 -5.83
C SER A 746 9.85 -24.25 -6.93
N GLY A 747 11.04 -23.70 -6.64
CA GLY A 747 11.93 -23.08 -7.64
C GLY A 747 12.72 -24.09 -8.49
N SER A 748 12.93 -25.31 -7.99
CA SER A 748 13.87 -26.26 -8.56
C SER A 748 13.61 -27.69 -8.06
N LEU A 749 12.69 -28.43 -8.71
CA LEU A 749 12.50 -29.86 -8.47
C LEU A 749 13.24 -30.69 -9.53
N THR A 750 14.44 -31.17 -9.22
CA THR A 750 15.06 -32.20 -10.04
C THR A 750 14.17 -33.45 -10.06
N PRO A 751 14.21 -34.30 -11.10
CA PRO A 751 13.39 -35.51 -11.15
C PRO A 751 13.54 -36.43 -9.92
N VAL A 752 14.74 -36.47 -9.32
CA VAL A 752 15.03 -37.23 -8.10
C VAL A 752 14.32 -36.61 -6.89
N VAL A 753 14.47 -35.31 -6.67
CA VAL A 753 13.82 -34.60 -5.56
C VAL A 753 12.30 -34.65 -5.72
N LYS A 754 11.79 -34.51 -6.94
CA LYS A 754 10.36 -34.63 -7.25
C LYS A 754 9.79 -36.00 -6.86
N ARG A 755 10.47 -37.09 -7.26
CA ARG A 755 10.08 -38.46 -6.89
C ARG A 755 10.15 -38.68 -5.39
N PHE A 756 11.17 -38.12 -4.74
CA PHE A 756 11.30 -38.16 -3.30
C PHE A 756 10.10 -37.48 -2.61
N VAL A 757 9.78 -36.23 -2.94
CA VAL A 757 8.72 -35.46 -2.27
C VAL A 757 7.32 -36.04 -2.53
N VAL A 758 7.06 -36.52 -3.75
CA VAL A 758 5.77 -37.15 -4.09
C VAL A 758 5.66 -38.54 -3.46
N GLY A 759 6.72 -39.35 -3.53
CA GLY A 759 6.80 -40.65 -2.88
C GLY A 759 6.66 -40.56 -1.37
N PHE A 760 7.22 -39.50 -0.78
CA PHE A 760 7.11 -39.18 0.62
C PHE A 760 5.66 -38.98 1.07
N LEU A 761 4.80 -38.38 0.24
CA LEU A 761 3.37 -38.25 0.53
C LEU A 761 2.56 -39.54 0.27
N GLY A 762 3.23 -40.64 -0.11
CA GLY A 762 2.62 -41.96 -0.34
C GLY A 762 2.19 -42.24 -1.76
N TYR A 763 2.63 -41.44 -2.74
CA TYR A 763 2.26 -41.60 -4.14
C TYR A 763 3.42 -42.23 -4.90
N ASN A 764 3.21 -43.43 -5.44
CA ASN A 764 4.19 -44.09 -6.31
C ASN A 764 4.30 -43.39 -7.68
N GLU A 765 5.28 -43.79 -8.50
CA GLU A 765 5.49 -43.17 -9.84
C GLU A 765 4.26 -43.25 -10.74
N GLN A 766 3.45 -44.31 -10.62
CA GLN A 766 2.21 -44.44 -11.39
C GLN A 766 1.15 -43.44 -10.92
N ALA A 767 0.92 -43.33 -9.60
CA ALA A 767 0.04 -42.34 -9.01
C ALA A 767 0.51 -40.91 -9.30
N GLN A 768 1.82 -40.68 -9.44
CA GLN A 768 2.36 -39.40 -9.89
C GLN A 768 1.91 -39.04 -11.32
N LYS A 769 1.82 -40.01 -12.23
CA LYS A 769 1.31 -39.76 -13.60
C LYS A 769 -0.20 -39.56 -13.61
N ASP A 770 -0.93 -40.33 -12.80
CA ASP A 770 -2.38 -40.40 -12.85
C ASP A 770 -3.07 -39.33 -12.00
N GLN A 771 -2.48 -38.98 -10.85
CA GLN A 771 -3.09 -38.15 -9.82
C GLN A 771 -2.42 -36.80 -9.61
N TRP A 772 -1.29 -36.53 -10.28
CA TRP A 772 -0.62 -35.23 -10.19
C TRP A 772 -0.63 -34.47 -11.52
N VAL A 773 -0.75 -33.15 -11.43
CA VAL A 773 -0.61 -32.21 -12.54
C VAL A 773 0.64 -31.37 -12.30
N ARG A 774 1.52 -31.32 -13.30
CA ARG A 774 2.71 -30.47 -13.27
C ARG A 774 2.44 -29.15 -13.98
N ILE A 775 2.79 -28.04 -13.34
CA ILE A 775 2.76 -26.68 -13.86
C ILE A 775 4.20 -26.17 -13.72
N CYS A 776 4.95 -26.00 -14.81
CA CYS A 776 6.34 -25.62 -14.76
C CYS A 776 6.74 -24.58 -15.83
N VAL A 777 7.82 -23.83 -15.59
CA VAL A 777 8.50 -23.08 -16.66
C VAL A 777 9.33 -24.08 -17.47
N PRO A 778 9.26 -24.08 -18.82
CA PRO A 778 10.04 -25.02 -19.62
C PRO A 778 11.54 -24.75 -19.44
N GLN A 779 12.33 -25.77 -19.05
CA GLN A 779 13.79 -25.77 -19.18
C GLN A 779 14.23 -26.76 -20.27
N THR A 780 15.23 -26.35 -21.05
CA THR A 780 15.80 -27.07 -22.19
C THR A 780 16.74 -28.19 -21.73
N GLU A 781 16.22 -29.33 -21.27
CA GLU A 781 16.99 -30.58 -21.25
C GLU A 781 16.08 -31.77 -21.64
N GLU A 782 16.47 -32.39 -22.76
CA GLU A 782 16.17 -33.73 -23.28
C GLU A 782 14.99 -34.52 -22.71
N VAL A 783 13.93 -34.72 -23.51
CA VAL A 783 13.46 -36.05 -23.97
C VAL A 783 12.71 -35.85 -25.30
N ASP A 784 12.94 -36.75 -26.27
CA ASP A 784 12.10 -36.96 -27.45
C ASP A 784 10.61 -36.64 -27.19
N GLY A 785 10.11 -35.57 -27.83
CA GLY A 785 8.75 -35.06 -27.62
C GLY A 785 8.67 -33.54 -27.76
N PHE A 786 8.95 -33.05 -28.97
CA PHE A 786 9.07 -31.63 -29.32
C PHE A 786 7.71 -30.91 -29.48
N ILE A 787 7.54 -29.73 -28.86
CA ILE A 787 6.74 -28.58 -29.35
C ILE A 787 7.42 -27.26 -28.87
N PRO A 788 7.60 -26.21 -29.70
CA PRO A 788 8.47 -25.06 -29.38
C PRO A 788 7.82 -23.93 -28.52
N ASN A 789 8.72 -23.14 -27.89
CA ASN A 789 8.70 -21.97 -26.96
C ASN A 789 7.52 -20.94 -26.96
N PRO A 790 7.33 -20.01 -25.96
CA PRO A 790 7.61 -19.95 -24.50
C PRO A 790 6.36 -19.72 -23.61
N ASN A 791 5.21 -19.44 -24.21
CA ASN A 791 4.05 -18.87 -23.53
C ASN A 791 3.03 -19.96 -23.19
N ILE A 792 3.22 -20.55 -22.00
CA ILE A 792 2.16 -21.14 -21.16
C ILE A 792 1.18 -22.09 -21.90
N LYS A 793 1.38 -23.41 -21.78
CA LYS A 793 0.32 -24.42 -21.99
C LYS A 793 -0.25 -24.85 -20.64
N TYR A 794 -1.53 -24.55 -20.39
CA TYR A 794 -2.27 -25.01 -19.21
C TYR A 794 -3.04 -26.32 -19.50
N VAL A 795 -3.19 -27.06 -18.40
CA VAL A 795 -3.99 -28.24 -18.06
C VAL A 795 -4.80 -28.98 -19.15
N LYS A 796 -4.63 -30.31 -19.15
CA LYS A 796 -5.46 -31.32 -19.82
C LYS A 796 -6.93 -31.22 -19.38
N GLU A 797 -7.83 -30.85 -20.29
CA GLU A 797 -9.26 -31.10 -20.15
C GLU A 797 -9.60 -32.39 -20.93
N GLY A 798 -9.98 -33.46 -20.24
CA GLY A 798 -10.30 -34.76 -20.87
C GLY A 798 -9.12 -35.50 -21.55
N GLY A 799 -7.87 -35.05 -21.37
CA GLY A 799 -6.68 -35.72 -21.90
C GLY A 799 -6.19 -35.25 -23.27
N LYS A 800 -6.80 -34.22 -23.87
CA LYS A 800 -6.29 -33.55 -25.08
C LYS A 800 -5.51 -32.29 -24.73
N ASP A 801 -4.44 -32.02 -25.50
CA ASP A 801 -3.67 -30.78 -25.39
C ASP A 801 -4.49 -29.61 -25.95
N ILE A 802 -4.60 -28.54 -25.16
CA ILE A 802 -5.21 -27.27 -25.58
C ILE A 802 -4.13 -26.18 -25.63
N SER A 803 -4.22 -25.31 -26.65
CA SER A 803 -3.33 -24.16 -26.78
C SER A 803 -3.70 -23.05 -25.78
N LYS A 804 -2.78 -22.09 -25.59
CA LYS A 804 -3.03 -20.86 -24.80
C LYS A 804 -4.26 -20.12 -25.32
N ASP A 805 -4.39 -20.03 -26.63
CA ASP A 805 -5.50 -19.36 -27.30
C ASP A 805 -6.82 -20.11 -27.07
N GLN A 806 -6.79 -21.44 -27.14
CA GLN A 806 -7.96 -22.26 -26.81
C GLN A 806 -8.36 -22.11 -25.34
N SER A 807 -7.40 -21.99 -24.42
CA SER A 807 -7.67 -21.77 -22.99
C SER A 807 -8.32 -20.40 -22.75
N ILE A 808 -7.76 -19.33 -23.34
CA ILE A 808 -8.32 -17.97 -23.29
C ILE A 808 -9.74 -17.98 -23.87
N ASN A 809 -9.93 -18.56 -25.05
CA ASN A 809 -11.25 -18.65 -25.69
C ASN A 809 -12.24 -19.45 -24.85
N THR A 810 -11.81 -20.52 -24.19
CA THR A 810 -12.67 -21.30 -23.28
C THR A 810 -13.07 -20.49 -22.05
N VAL A 811 -12.13 -19.75 -21.45
CA VAL A 811 -12.40 -18.85 -20.32
C VAL A 811 -13.40 -17.77 -20.73
N VAL A 812 -13.16 -17.09 -21.86
CA VAL A 812 -14.02 -16.06 -22.43
C VAL A 812 -15.42 -16.62 -22.72
N HIS A 813 -15.52 -17.77 -23.39
CA HIS A 813 -16.81 -18.38 -23.71
C HIS A 813 -17.60 -18.77 -22.46
N ARG A 814 -16.95 -19.36 -21.45
CA ARG A 814 -17.61 -19.70 -20.17
C ARG A 814 -18.03 -18.45 -19.40
N ALA A 815 -17.18 -17.43 -19.37
CA ALA A 815 -17.49 -16.17 -18.72
C ALA A 815 -18.72 -15.51 -19.37
N LYS A 816 -18.80 -15.48 -20.71
CA LYS A 816 -19.99 -15.02 -21.44
C LYS A 816 -21.23 -15.87 -21.16
N ALA A 817 -21.12 -17.19 -21.25
CA ALA A 817 -22.24 -18.09 -20.99
C ALA A 817 -22.78 -17.95 -19.55
N ASN A 818 -21.90 -17.76 -18.57
CA ASN A 818 -22.31 -17.53 -17.19
C ASN A 818 -22.83 -16.11 -16.97
N ALA A 819 -22.31 -15.11 -17.68
CA ALA A 819 -22.81 -13.73 -17.66
C ALA A 819 -24.23 -13.64 -18.22
N ALA A 820 -24.53 -14.40 -19.30
CA ALA A 820 -25.89 -14.55 -19.83
C ALA A 820 -26.88 -15.14 -18.81
N ASN A 821 -26.37 -15.87 -17.80
CA ASN A 821 -27.16 -16.39 -16.68
C ASN A 821 -27.14 -15.45 -15.44
N GLY A 822 -26.71 -14.20 -15.58
CA GLY A 822 -26.69 -13.19 -14.51
C GLY A 822 -25.57 -13.36 -13.48
N VAL A 823 -24.56 -14.20 -13.74
CA VAL A 823 -23.44 -14.44 -12.82
C VAL A 823 -22.26 -13.53 -13.19
N ARG A 824 -21.65 -12.85 -12.22
CA ARG A 824 -20.45 -12.00 -12.45
C ARG A 824 -19.15 -12.74 -12.19
N HIS A 825 -18.09 -12.29 -12.88
CA HIS A 825 -16.81 -12.99 -12.96
C HIS A 825 -15.63 -12.03 -12.80
N LEU A 826 -14.69 -12.34 -11.88
CA LEU A 826 -13.32 -11.84 -11.89
C LEU A 826 -12.44 -12.91 -12.54
N ILE A 827 -11.73 -12.55 -13.60
CA ILE A 827 -10.80 -13.44 -14.28
C ILE A 827 -9.38 -12.98 -13.95
N LEU A 828 -8.60 -13.85 -13.30
CA LEU A 828 -7.21 -13.58 -12.96
C LEU A 828 -6.30 -14.03 -14.10
N THR A 829 -5.62 -13.07 -14.72
CA THR A 829 -4.58 -13.35 -15.72
C THR A 829 -3.20 -13.14 -15.09
N LEU A 830 -2.29 -14.08 -15.32
CA LEU A 830 -0.92 -14.03 -14.76
C LEU A 830 0.05 -13.21 -15.64
N GLY A 831 -0.45 -12.62 -16.74
CA GLY A 831 0.30 -11.78 -17.65
C GLY A 831 -0.57 -10.68 -18.25
N LYS A 832 0.00 -9.48 -18.42
CA LYS A 832 -0.71 -8.29 -18.91
C LYS A 832 -1.33 -8.51 -20.30
N GLU A 833 -0.54 -9.06 -21.24
CA GLU A 833 -1.01 -9.36 -22.60
C GLU A 833 -2.17 -10.37 -22.59
N ASP A 834 -2.18 -11.32 -21.65
CA ASP A 834 -3.28 -12.29 -21.53
C ASP A 834 -4.54 -11.65 -20.94
N GLY A 835 -4.37 -10.68 -20.04
CA GLY A 835 -5.45 -9.81 -19.57
C GLY A 835 -6.13 -9.09 -20.73
N GLU A 836 -5.33 -8.39 -21.55
CA GLU A 836 -5.83 -7.65 -22.73
C GLU A 836 -6.50 -8.57 -23.75
N ARG A 837 -6.01 -9.80 -23.92
CA ARG A 837 -6.62 -10.80 -24.82
C ARG A 837 -7.94 -11.35 -24.30
N VAL A 838 -8.03 -11.64 -23.00
CA VAL A 838 -9.28 -12.06 -22.35
C VAL A 838 -10.30 -10.93 -22.42
N GLU A 839 -9.88 -9.71 -22.09
CA GLU A 839 -10.72 -8.50 -22.16
C GLU A 839 -11.28 -8.31 -23.57
N ARG A 840 -10.42 -8.31 -24.59
CA ARG A 840 -10.85 -8.22 -25.99
C ARG A 840 -11.82 -9.33 -26.37
N GLY A 841 -11.50 -10.58 -26.00
CA GLY A 841 -12.37 -11.72 -26.27
C GLY A 841 -13.73 -11.59 -25.59
N LEU A 842 -13.81 -11.03 -24.37
CA LEU A 842 -15.07 -10.75 -23.69
C LEU A 842 -15.90 -9.66 -24.39
N MET A 843 -15.23 -8.66 -24.97
CA MET A 843 -15.87 -7.51 -25.63
C MET A 843 -16.29 -7.77 -27.10
N GLU A 844 -15.90 -8.90 -27.69
CA GLU A 844 -16.23 -9.25 -29.08
C GLU A 844 -17.50 -10.12 -29.19
N GLY A 845 -18.48 -9.74 -30.01
CA GLY A 845 -19.68 -10.57 -30.31
C GLY A 845 -21.01 -9.92 -29.87
N PRO A 846 -22.16 -10.53 -30.23
CA PRO A 846 -23.48 -9.94 -29.99
C PRO A 846 -23.92 -9.93 -28.51
N ASP A 847 -23.28 -10.74 -27.67
CA ASP A 847 -23.57 -10.90 -26.23
C ASP A 847 -22.54 -10.18 -25.32
N ALA A 848 -21.67 -9.36 -25.89
CA ALA A 848 -20.71 -8.51 -25.17
C ALA A 848 -21.38 -7.25 -24.64
#